data_AF-A0A931QWU6-F1
#
_entry.id   AF-A0A931QWU6-F1
#
_cell.length_a   1.000
_cell.length_b   1.000
_cell.length_c   1.000
_cell.angle_alpha   90.00
_cell.angle_beta   90.00
_cell.angle_gamma   90.00
#
_symmetry.space_group_name_H-M   'P 1'
#
loop_
_entity.id
_entity.type
_entity.pdbx_description
1 polymer ?
#
loop_
_entity_poly.entity_id
_entity_poly.type
_entity_poly.pdbx_seq_one_letter_code
_entity_poly.pdbx_strand_id
1 'polypeptide(L)'
;MSELIKDGTLKKIGADELCELIQKEFAESFGALGYDFSKKKFACKLDKFIWTSDVDKALRRVVRERIGLETFYSSFPNIPMEMVKARERWHKGISSAYREARQNQTGIFRIRADVSLTELKKIKIPRSSCKKPVNIPSENNRTNWHIMCLNGSNIGVLYPESDIVGNPVRRALSDADFRGDDTIILTNILVMDLKKAGGPQKLGRMLALGDNINPDVFASPSYRERVKEILANSPMDKIIYRTAEDLLDDLLAGWKKIFTKPDKRLEYDRPIHVVLGINEEDLIKTIAYWEINFQTKQRQDELRSEISTIKSGIKKADKARNFKHANKLETELLITQKELALTTVTQVATQEGHRFVDYAKSLVVNKIERAIPNSKVIGMGTTYISIGNSGTIEINIPEHDRVTDTLLANYCKQYGPKVLREDMAKTVVICHPYSLNPRMTERQVDKDGKRGSSKVFVAPICVDDACIRRSMEHTVRKVHNVAKMAHSEQARTGVLRLNCVNGLVEGDIIPLEALESFEEDKYKKVRAGRKKEKEFYSVGPKYIWRMYGSDPHWGGRSKEMVSCKDTGERLGMVEAVFQMMRKAGLTKNLSMPVHTFSVPDDPVQGQNFNARVEPHPHQLPPHKIEQYVHNMRLQAERASDAGEVRRILNSIDDFYKYQIEKRGSDFPLDQMFQMIERHVESYVDVFAAILRRAEKAGLIVRGVGEFVNEKFGGFDTRNIGIINFGSGNHLAHTVNGEIIEGPFYAKYLRAFLGQISDFKKRQQFLEKAVVAPLYGGQSIGWGTIRVKHGYEYGSVMRSTPTRMAGWGDTLLGAVRNDPLRGNYSRIFNGRVVQNDCGDKHFVGLVITSYCIYHMCPAGVHTDNYGEHGFPPNSTGVSFVGLPADGPDSGPILLRILPYDVIKDFVEDNPRSFDWKAYLPNPA
;
A
#
# COMPACT_ATOMS: atom_id res chain seq x y z
N MET A 1 -32.02 26.69 18.21
CA MET A 1 -30.58 26.93 17.94
C MET A 1 -30.31 27.17 16.45
N SER A 2 -30.66 26.26 15.53
CA SER A 2 -30.47 26.49 14.09
C SER A 2 -31.20 27.75 13.58
N GLU A 3 -32.44 27.98 14.03
CA GLU A 3 -33.21 29.21 13.74
C GLU A 3 -32.51 30.46 14.27
N LEU A 4 -32.10 30.47 15.54
CA LEU A 4 -31.35 31.59 16.15
C LEU A 4 -30.02 31.93 15.43
N ILE A 5 -29.38 30.95 14.77
CA ILE A 5 -28.21 31.20 13.92
C ILE A 5 -28.63 31.80 12.58
N LYS A 6 -29.70 31.29 11.95
CA LYS A 6 -30.25 31.83 10.70
C LYS A 6 -30.77 33.27 10.87
N ASP A 7 -31.29 33.61 12.04
CA ASP A 7 -31.82 34.96 12.36
C ASP A 7 -30.72 35.96 12.75
N GLY A 8 -29.46 35.52 12.77
CA GLY A 8 -28.30 36.36 13.09
C GLY A 8 -28.15 36.69 14.58
N THR A 9 -28.93 36.07 15.47
CA THR A 9 -28.86 36.29 16.92
C THR A 9 -27.46 35.97 17.46
N LEU A 10 -26.85 34.87 17.02
CA LEU A 10 -25.48 34.51 17.40
C LEU A 10 -24.46 35.63 17.12
N LYS A 11 -24.62 36.35 16.00
CA LYS A 11 -23.74 37.46 15.61
C LYS A 11 -23.99 38.71 16.46
N LYS A 12 -25.23 38.93 16.89
CA LYS A 12 -25.64 40.12 17.66
C LYS A 12 -25.20 40.06 19.13
N ILE A 13 -25.40 38.92 19.78
CA ILE A 13 -25.18 38.75 21.24
C ILE A 13 -23.98 37.85 21.58
N GLY A 14 -23.41 37.16 20.59
CA GLY A 14 -22.28 36.25 20.81
C GLY A 14 -22.68 34.90 21.42
N ALA A 15 -21.71 34.00 21.52
CA ALA A 15 -21.95 32.60 21.95
C ALA A 15 -22.28 32.48 23.45
N ASP A 16 -21.65 33.28 24.31
CA ASP A 16 -21.84 33.17 25.76
C ASP A 16 -23.21 33.68 26.21
N GLU A 17 -23.66 34.83 25.71
CA GLU A 17 -25.00 35.38 26.01
C GLU A 17 -26.10 34.50 25.39
N LEU A 18 -25.87 33.92 24.20
CA LEU A 18 -26.80 32.95 23.61
C LEU A 18 -26.92 31.68 24.46
N CYS A 19 -25.82 31.24 25.11
CA CYS A 19 -25.86 30.12 26.04
C CYS A 19 -26.73 30.43 27.27
N GLU A 20 -26.57 31.63 27.84
CA GLU A 20 -27.32 32.08 29.01
C GLU A 20 -28.81 32.26 28.70
N LEU A 21 -29.13 32.77 27.50
CA LEU A 21 -30.50 32.91 27.02
C LEU A 21 -31.20 31.55 26.89
N ILE A 22 -30.52 30.56 26.30
CA ILE A 22 -31.04 29.19 26.19
C ILE A 22 -31.13 28.50 27.56
N GLN A 23 -30.17 28.72 28.46
CA GLN A 23 -30.23 28.20 29.82
C GLN A 23 -31.44 28.74 30.57
N LYS A 24 -31.75 30.04 30.41
CA LYS A 24 -32.89 30.69 31.07
C LYS A 24 -34.22 30.24 30.48
N GLU A 25 -34.32 30.15 29.15
CA GLU A 25 -35.54 29.77 28.44
C GLU A 25 -35.95 28.31 28.70
N PHE A 26 -34.97 27.40 28.82
CA PHE A 26 -35.22 25.96 28.98
C PHE A 26 -34.87 25.42 30.37
N ALA A 27 -34.75 26.30 31.39
CA ALA A 27 -34.32 25.94 32.74
C ALA A 27 -35.15 24.79 33.36
N GLU A 28 -36.48 24.87 33.26
CA GLU A 28 -37.41 23.85 33.78
C GLU A 28 -37.24 22.51 33.05
N SER A 29 -37.10 22.54 31.72
CA SER A 29 -36.89 21.35 30.89
C SER A 29 -35.56 20.66 31.23
N PHE A 30 -34.48 21.42 31.44
CA PHE A 30 -33.19 20.86 31.82
C PHE A 30 -33.20 20.27 33.24
N GLY A 31 -33.90 20.92 34.17
CA GLY A 31 -34.10 20.42 35.53
C GLY A 31 -34.88 19.10 35.56
N ALA A 32 -35.99 19.01 34.81
CA ALA A 32 -36.82 17.81 34.74
C ALA A 32 -36.11 16.60 34.10
N LEU A 33 -35.19 16.83 33.16
CA LEU A 33 -34.43 15.78 32.47
C LEU A 33 -33.10 15.43 33.15
N GLY A 34 -32.75 16.10 34.27
CA GLY A 34 -31.45 15.94 34.92
C GLY A 34 -30.26 16.28 34.00
N TYR A 35 -30.48 17.13 33.00
CA TYR A 35 -29.51 17.39 31.93
C TYR A 35 -28.61 18.58 32.29
N ASP A 36 -27.38 18.31 32.72
CA ASP A 36 -26.36 19.33 32.97
C ASP A 36 -25.92 20.00 31.65
N PHE A 37 -26.38 21.23 31.40
CA PHE A 37 -26.11 22.04 30.23
C PHE A 37 -25.11 23.16 30.56
N SER A 38 -23.81 22.89 30.38
CA SER A 38 -22.73 23.84 30.64
C SER A 38 -22.30 24.64 29.41
N LYS A 39 -21.68 25.81 29.60
CA LYS A 39 -21.10 26.65 28.52
C LYS A 39 -20.18 25.84 27.58
N LYS A 40 -19.38 24.92 28.14
CA LYS A 40 -18.50 24.02 27.35
C LYS A 40 -19.28 23.04 26.47
N LYS A 41 -20.37 22.45 26.98
CA LYS A 41 -21.26 21.57 26.20
C LYS A 41 -22.03 22.37 25.15
N PHE A 42 -22.46 23.59 25.48
CA PHE A 42 -23.10 24.50 24.54
C PHE A 42 -22.17 24.88 23.39
N ALA A 43 -20.97 25.37 23.66
CA ALA A 43 -19.98 25.71 22.64
C ALA A 43 -19.70 24.52 21.70
N CYS A 44 -19.58 23.31 22.25
CA CYS A 44 -19.39 22.09 21.47
C CYS A 44 -20.61 21.75 20.59
N LYS A 45 -21.85 22.03 21.02
CA LYS A 45 -23.06 21.84 20.19
C LYS A 45 -23.20 22.95 19.16
N LEU A 46 -22.95 24.20 19.54
CA LEU A 46 -23.03 25.38 18.68
C LEU A 46 -22.12 25.23 17.47
N ASP A 47 -20.88 24.77 17.69
CA ASP A 47 -19.90 24.53 16.63
C ASP A 47 -20.42 23.54 15.57
N LYS A 48 -21.18 22.51 15.97
CA LYS A 48 -21.80 21.53 15.06
C LYS A 48 -22.95 22.10 14.24
N PHE A 49 -23.71 23.04 14.81
CA PHE A 49 -24.81 23.68 14.10
C PHE A 49 -24.30 24.71 13.08
N ILE A 50 -23.13 25.29 13.31
CA ILE A 50 -22.50 26.26 12.41
C ILE A 50 -21.73 25.54 11.31
N TRP A 51 -20.79 24.66 11.66
CA TRP A 51 -19.91 23.97 10.72
C TRP A 51 -20.51 22.65 10.24
N THR A 52 -21.64 22.75 9.54
CA THR A 52 -22.17 21.61 8.78
C THR A 52 -21.21 21.24 7.64
N SER A 53 -21.33 20.02 7.10
CA SER A 53 -20.46 19.53 6.02
C SER A 53 -20.42 20.51 4.83
N ASP A 54 -21.56 21.12 4.47
CA ASP A 54 -21.64 22.05 3.35
C ASP A 54 -21.00 23.41 3.65
N VAL A 55 -21.19 23.95 4.87
CA VAL A 55 -20.58 25.22 5.30
C VAL A 55 -19.07 25.08 5.37
N ASP A 56 -18.56 23.99 5.94
CA ASP A 56 -17.12 23.74 6.04
C ASP A 56 -16.47 23.50 4.67
N LYS A 57 -17.15 22.78 3.76
CA LYS A 57 -16.72 22.64 2.35
C LYS A 57 -16.65 23.98 1.63
N ALA A 58 -17.62 24.86 1.85
CA ALA A 58 -17.62 26.19 1.25
C ALA A 58 -16.43 27.04 1.75
N LEU A 59 -16.15 27.02 3.06
CA LEU A 59 -14.98 27.69 3.63
C LEU A 59 -13.68 27.10 3.08
N ARG A 60 -13.58 25.77 3.06
CA ARG A 60 -12.42 25.06 2.53
C ARG A 60 -12.17 25.39 1.06
N ARG A 61 -13.22 25.53 0.24
CA ARG A 61 -13.09 25.96 -1.16
C ARG A 61 -12.50 27.37 -1.26
N VAL A 62 -13.06 28.34 -0.52
CA VAL A 62 -12.57 29.73 -0.48
C VAL A 62 -11.09 29.76 -0.09
N VAL A 63 -10.73 29.00 0.94
CA VAL A 63 -9.34 28.86 1.38
C VAL A 63 -8.47 28.22 0.28
N ARG A 64 -8.86 27.07 -0.26
CA ARG A 64 -8.13 26.32 -1.31
C ARG A 64 -7.88 27.15 -2.56
N GLU A 65 -8.85 27.94 -2.98
CA GLU A 65 -8.79 28.81 -4.17
C GLU A 65 -8.14 30.18 -3.89
N ARG A 66 -7.72 30.43 -2.64
CA ARG A 66 -7.15 31.72 -2.19
C ARG A 66 -8.08 32.90 -2.45
N ILE A 67 -9.39 32.65 -2.40
CA ILE A 67 -10.41 33.69 -2.49
C ILE A 67 -10.51 34.37 -1.12
N GLY A 68 -10.69 35.69 -1.09
CA GLY A 68 -10.87 36.44 0.15
C GLY A 68 -12.06 35.93 0.98
N LEU A 69 -11.94 35.97 2.31
CA LEU A 69 -12.99 35.49 3.25
C LEU A 69 -14.31 36.25 3.07
N GLU A 70 -14.29 37.42 2.45
CA GLU A 70 -15.47 38.21 2.09
C GLU A 70 -16.44 37.40 1.22
N THR A 71 -15.91 36.56 0.32
CA THR A 71 -16.73 35.70 -0.55
C THR A 71 -17.45 34.63 0.26
N PHE A 72 -16.80 34.02 1.24
CA PHE A 72 -17.46 33.11 2.19
C PHE A 72 -18.54 33.86 2.99
N TYR A 73 -18.21 35.07 3.46
CA TYR A 73 -19.09 35.88 4.29
C TYR A 73 -20.36 36.32 3.56
N SER A 74 -20.27 36.56 2.24
CA SER A 74 -21.45 36.88 1.41
C SER A 74 -22.49 35.74 1.41
N SER A 75 -22.03 34.49 1.48
CA SER A 75 -22.90 33.31 1.49
C SER A 75 -23.37 32.92 2.90
N PHE A 76 -22.62 33.30 3.94
CA PHE A 76 -22.91 32.96 5.33
C PHE A 76 -22.74 34.17 6.28
N PRO A 77 -23.54 35.25 6.13
CA PRO A 77 -23.33 36.53 6.82
C PRO A 77 -23.63 36.50 8.33
N ASN A 78 -24.33 35.46 8.80
CA ASN A 78 -24.79 35.31 10.17
C ASN A 78 -23.80 34.57 11.08
N ILE A 79 -22.70 34.05 10.51
CA ILE A 79 -21.61 33.47 11.29
C ILE A 79 -20.66 34.60 11.72
N PRO A 80 -20.27 34.72 13.00
CA PRO A 80 -19.30 35.72 13.43
C PRO A 80 -17.94 35.56 12.73
N MET A 81 -17.35 36.68 12.26
CA MET A 81 -16.07 36.66 11.54
C MET A 81 -14.92 36.05 12.36
N GLU A 82 -14.92 36.25 13.69
CA GLU A 82 -13.95 35.62 14.59
C GLU A 82 -14.01 34.08 14.53
N MET A 83 -15.21 33.50 14.43
CA MET A 83 -15.38 32.06 14.27
C MET A 83 -14.92 31.60 12.89
N VAL A 84 -15.18 32.38 11.83
CA VAL A 84 -14.69 32.10 10.47
C VAL A 84 -13.16 32.10 10.43
N LYS A 85 -12.51 33.11 10.99
CA LYS A 85 -11.04 33.19 11.09
C LYS A 85 -10.47 32.04 11.94
N ALA A 86 -11.13 31.67 13.04
CA ALA A 86 -10.72 30.53 13.84
C ALA A 86 -10.79 29.21 13.05
N ARG A 87 -11.87 29.01 12.27
CA ARG A 87 -12.04 27.84 11.41
C ARG A 87 -11.10 27.85 10.21
N GLU A 88 -10.81 29.01 9.64
CA GLU A 88 -9.83 29.17 8.57
C GLU A 88 -8.43 28.69 9.01
N ARG A 89 -8.02 28.95 10.26
CA ARG A 89 -6.77 28.42 10.82
C ARG A 89 -6.73 26.89 10.85
N TRP A 90 -7.88 26.21 10.93
CA TRP A 90 -7.93 24.75 10.78
C TRP A 90 -7.62 24.29 9.37
N HIS A 91 -8.14 25.01 8.38
CA HIS A 91 -7.91 24.74 6.96
C HIS A 91 -6.50 25.13 6.51
N LYS A 92 -5.91 26.20 7.08
CA LYS A 92 -4.56 26.69 6.76
C LYS A 92 -3.44 26.08 7.61
N GLY A 93 -3.73 25.59 8.82
CA GLY A 93 -2.75 25.03 9.77
C GLY A 93 -1.94 26.10 10.50
N ILE A 94 -1.21 25.71 11.54
CA ILE A 94 -0.35 26.63 12.30
C ILE A 94 1.08 26.51 11.79
N SER A 95 1.58 27.59 11.19
CA SER A 95 3.01 27.73 10.93
C SER A 95 3.69 28.13 12.24
N SER A 96 4.59 27.28 12.74
CA SER A 96 5.53 27.67 13.80
C SER A 96 6.94 27.60 13.21
N ALA A 97 7.43 28.72 12.69
CA ALA A 97 8.85 28.84 12.43
C ALA A 97 9.56 28.96 13.78
N TYR A 98 10.53 28.08 14.04
CA TYR A 98 11.43 28.25 15.16
C TYR A 98 12.78 28.67 14.59
N ARG A 99 13.33 29.83 14.98
CA ARG A 99 14.77 29.97 15.29
C ARG A 99 15.24 31.34 15.75
N GLU A 100 16.23 31.27 16.65
CA GLU A 100 17.14 32.32 17.10
C GLU A 100 17.95 32.93 15.94
N ALA A 101 18.24 34.23 16.04
CA ALA A 101 19.12 34.95 15.11
C ALA A 101 20.53 34.35 15.13
N ARG A 102 21.05 33.94 13.98
CA ARG A 102 22.41 33.39 13.84
C ARG A 102 23.19 34.13 12.77
N GLN A 103 24.48 34.37 13.02
CA GLN A 103 25.39 35.07 12.12
C GLN A 103 25.39 34.46 10.71
N ASN A 104 25.37 35.33 9.69
CA ASN A 104 25.48 34.94 8.28
C ASN A 104 26.80 34.22 8.02
N GLN A 105 26.76 33.12 7.25
CA GLN A 105 27.96 32.60 6.61
C GLN A 105 27.73 32.44 5.10
N THR A 106 28.79 32.75 4.36
CA THR A 106 28.90 32.55 2.91
C THR A 106 29.12 31.07 2.60
N GLY A 107 28.39 30.52 1.62
CA GLY A 107 28.60 29.14 1.18
C GLY A 107 27.40 28.56 0.43
N ILE A 108 27.66 27.73 -0.58
CA ILE A 108 26.62 27.12 -1.42
C ILE A 108 26.19 25.80 -0.75
N PHE A 109 24.89 25.56 -0.56
CA PHE A 109 24.32 24.32 0.02
C PHE A 109 24.83 23.87 1.41
N ARG A 110 25.35 24.76 2.25
CA ARG A 110 25.75 24.43 3.63
C ARG A 110 24.53 24.33 4.55
N ILE A 111 24.62 23.46 5.57
CA ILE A 111 23.59 23.29 6.61
C ILE A 111 24.23 23.38 7.99
N ARG A 112 23.76 24.31 8.84
CA ARG A 112 24.29 24.51 10.20
C ARG A 112 23.91 23.37 11.14
N ALA A 113 24.87 22.99 11.97
CA ALA A 113 24.61 22.35 13.25
C ALA A 113 24.37 23.41 14.33
N ASP A 114 23.55 23.08 15.34
CA ASP A 114 23.34 23.95 16.52
C ASP A 114 24.54 23.96 17.50
N VAL A 115 25.52 23.10 17.24
CA VAL A 115 26.70 22.81 18.05
C VAL A 115 27.89 22.65 17.10
N SER A 116 29.12 22.79 17.61
CA SER A 116 30.32 22.66 16.77
C SER A 116 30.33 21.32 16.02
N LEU A 117 30.96 21.27 14.84
CA LEU A 117 31.13 20.02 14.06
C LEU A 117 31.68 18.87 14.91
N THR A 118 32.48 19.21 15.92
CA THR A 118 33.10 18.32 16.90
C THR A 118 32.17 17.83 18.01
N GLU A 119 31.10 18.55 18.32
CA GLU A 119 30.12 18.23 19.38
C GLU A 119 28.93 17.39 18.91
N LEU A 120 28.72 17.27 17.59
CA LEU A 120 27.66 16.43 17.05
C LEU A 120 27.96 14.96 17.31
N LYS A 121 27.19 14.35 18.22
CA LYS A 121 27.24 12.92 18.50
C LYS A 121 27.01 12.14 17.21
N LYS A 122 27.99 11.35 16.78
CA LYS A 122 27.88 10.49 15.60
C LYS A 122 26.71 9.52 15.79
N ILE A 123 25.69 9.66 14.96
CA ILE A 123 24.55 8.74 14.96
C ILE A 123 24.92 7.53 14.12
N LYS A 124 24.89 6.36 14.75
CA LYS A 124 25.00 5.08 14.06
C LYS A 124 23.59 4.55 13.80
N ILE A 125 23.14 4.69 12.56
CA ILE A 125 21.90 4.06 12.11
C ILE A 125 22.05 2.53 12.29
N PRO A 126 21.07 1.83 12.89
CA PRO A 126 21.13 0.38 13.04
C PRO A 126 21.35 -0.32 11.69
N ARG A 127 22.26 -1.30 11.65
CA ARG A 127 22.35 -2.21 10.51
C ARG A 127 21.39 -3.36 10.76
N SER A 128 20.37 -3.46 9.92
CA SER A 128 19.40 -4.56 9.95
C SER A 128 19.69 -5.60 8.88
N SER A 129 19.34 -6.85 9.14
CA SER A 129 19.30 -7.93 8.14
C SER A 129 18.11 -8.84 8.40
N CYS A 130 17.80 -9.76 7.47
CA CYS A 130 16.70 -10.71 7.66
C CYS A 130 16.84 -11.51 8.97
N LYS A 131 18.08 -11.87 9.34
CA LYS A 131 18.42 -12.59 10.59
C LYS A 131 18.54 -11.69 11.82
N LYS A 132 18.72 -10.38 11.64
CA LYS A 132 18.84 -9.37 12.71
C LYS A 132 17.99 -8.14 12.38
N PRO A 133 16.65 -8.26 12.39
CA PRO A 133 15.76 -7.14 12.11
C PRO A 133 15.72 -6.14 13.26
N VAL A 134 15.27 -4.92 12.97
CA VAL A 134 14.91 -3.93 14.00
C VAL A 134 13.56 -4.32 14.60
N ASN A 135 13.56 -4.65 15.89
CA ASN A 135 12.33 -4.97 16.61
C ASN A 135 11.52 -3.70 16.87
N ILE A 136 10.29 -3.67 16.37
CA ILE A 136 9.30 -2.64 16.66
C ILE A 136 8.34 -3.20 17.73
N PRO A 137 8.22 -2.56 18.90
CA PRO A 137 7.35 -3.03 19.95
C PRO A 137 5.87 -2.93 19.53
N SER A 138 5.12 -4.02 19.62
CA SER A 138 3.65 -4.02 19.58
C SER A 138 3.11 -4.10 21.01
N GLU A 139 2.09 -3.32 21.36
CA GLU A 139 1.43 -3.43 22.67
C GLU A 139 1.02 -4.90 22.93
N ASN A 140 1.49 -5.47 24.05
CA ASN A 140 1.17 -6.82 24.53
C ASN A 140 1.50 -8.02 23.61
N ASN A 141 2.51 -7.93 22.71
CA ASN A 141 2.83 -9.02 21.77
C ASN A 141 1.58 -9.57 21.05
N ARG A 142 0.64 -8.69 20.72
CA ARG A 142 -0.62 -9.07 20.09
C ARG A 142 -0.34 -9.84 18.79
N THR A 143 -1.08 -10.93 18.61
CA THR A 143 -1.07 -11.74 17.38
C THR A 143 -1.61 -10.97 16.18
N ASN A 144 -2.47 -9.97 16.44
CA ASN A 144 -2.97 -9.05 15.44
C ASN A 144 -2.37 -7.66 15.67
N TRP A 145 -1.81 -7.08 14.61
CA TRP A 145 -1.19 -5.75 14.62
C TRP A 145 -1.41 -5.07 13.29
N HIS A 146 -1.27 -3.75 13.27
CA HIS A 146 -1.53 -2.93 12.09
C HIS A 146 -0.50 -1.81 11.98
N ILE A 147 0.07 -1.64 10.79
CA ILE A 147 1.01 -0.54 10.51
C ILE A 147 0.66 0.14 9.20
N MET A 148 0.89 1.46 9.15
CA MET A 148 0.78 2.22 7.91
C MET A 148 2.16 2.48 7.32
N CYS A 149 2.36 2.11 6.06
CA CYS A 149 3.54 2.45 5.27
C CYS A 149 3.24 3.69 4.42
N LEU A 150 3.71 4.86 4.88
CA LEU A 150 3.66 6.10 4.11
C LEU A 150 4.91 6.20 3.23
N ASN A 151 4.82 5.67 2.02
CA ASN A 151 5.89 5.79 1.02
C ASN A 151 5.73 7.07 0.18
N GLY A 152 6.87 7.67 -0.18
CA GLY A 152 6.91 8.76 -1.15
C GLY A 152 6.07 9.96 -0.72
N SER A 153 6.12 10.32 0.58
CA SER A 153 5.45 11.50 1.11
C SER A 153 5.97 12.79 0.45
N ASN A 154 7.24 12.77 0.03
CA ASN A 154 7.82 13.73 -0.90
C ASN A 154 7.54 15.21 -0.54
N ILE A 155 7.69 15.60 0.72
CA ILE A 155 7.52 17.00 1.13
C ILE A 155 8.47 17.88 0.33
N GLY A 156 7.90 18.91 -0.29
CA GLY A 156 8.57 19.78 -1.26
C GLY A 156 7.99 19.70 -2.67
N VAL A 157 7.11 18.73 -2.95
CA VAL A 157 6.29 18.72 -4.17
C VAL A 157 5.14 19.72 -4.09
N LEU A 158 4.64 20.14 -5.26
CA LEU A 158 3.58 21.11 -5.36
C LEU A 158 2.28 20.66 -4.67
N TYR A 159 1.77 21.50 -3.77
CA TYR A 159 0.54 21.27 -3.01
C TYR A 159 -0.23 22.59 -2.80
N PRO A 160 -1.58 22.60 -2.76
CA PRO A 160 -2.35 23.81 -2.47
C PRO A 160 -2.11 24.26 -1.03
N GLU A 161 -1.21 25.21 -0.84
CA GLU A 161 -0.70 25.67 0.47
C GLU A 161 -1.78 26.02 1.48
N SER A 162 -2.92 26.51 0.99
CA SER A 162 -4.03 26.95 1.81
C SER A 162 -4.89 25.79 2.35
N ASP A 163 -4.81 24.58 1.80
CA ASP A 163 -5.64 23.43 2.20
C ASP A 163 -4.82 22.37 2.95
N ILE A 164 -4.32 22.67 4.15
CA ILE A 164 -3.55 21.66 4.92
C ILE A 164 -4.43 20.44 5.29
N VAL A 165 -5.75 20.61 5.39
CA VAL A 165 -6.71 19.54 5.71
C VAL A 165 -6.79 18.52 4.57
N GLY A 166 -6.66 18.97 3.33
CA GLY A 166 -6.57 18.09 2.16
C GLY A 166 -5.26 17.33 2.02
N ASN A 167 -4.24 17.64 2.83
CA ASN A 167 -2.90 17.15 2.60
C ASN A 167 -2.88 15.62 2.76
N PRO A 168 -2.41 14.86 1.73
CA PRO A 168 -2.42 13.40 1.74
C PRO A 168 -1.78 12.80 2.99
N VAL A 169 -0.60 13.31 3.36
CA VAL A 169 0.16 12.83 4.51
C VAL A 169 -0.60 13.11 5.80
N ARG A 170 -1.13 14.34 5.96
CA ARG A 170 -1.96 14.68 7.13
C ARG A 170 -3.17 13.76 7.29
N ARG A 171 -3.89 13.51 6.19
CA ARG A 171 -5.07 12.62 6.17
C ARG A 171 -4.69 11.19 6.50
N ALA A 172 -3.56 10.70 6.00
CA ALA A 172 -3.04 9.37 6.32
C ALA A 172 -2.65 9.24 7.80
N LEU A 173 -2.01 10.24 8.40
CA LEU A 173 -1.71 10.26 9.84
C LEU A 173 -2.99 10.21 10.70
N SER A 174 -3.99 11.01 10.33
CA SER A 174 -5.28 11.03 11.01
C SER A 174 -6.03 9.70 10.86
N ASP A 175 -6.01 9.10 9.67
CA ASP A 175 -6.62 7.79 9.41
C ASP A 175 -5.90 6.68 10.22
N ALA A 176 -4.58 6.73 10.33
CA ALA A 176 -3.80 5.81 11.16
C ALA A 176 -4.17 5.91 12.66
N ASP A 177 -4.30 7.11 13.23
CA ASP A 177 -4.77 7.31 14.63
C ASP A 177 -6.22 6.84 14.79
N PHE A 178 -7.09 7.14 13.82
CA PHE A 178 -8.49 6.75 13.85
C PHE A 178 -8.66 5.22 13.87
N ARG A 179 -7.93 4.52 13.00
CA ARG A 179 -8.00 3.06 12.87
C ARG A 179 -7.12 2.32 13.89
N GLY A 180 -6.35 3.06 14.69
CA GLY A 180 -5.54 2.51 15.77
C GLY A 180 -4.32 1.72 15.30
N ASP A 181 -3.60 2.19 14.29
CA ASP A 181 -2.31 1.60 13.86
C ASP A 181 -1.25 1.67 14.95
N ASP A 182 -0.52 0.57 15.17
CA ASP A 182 0.52 0.45 16.19
C ASP A 182 1.70 1.38 15.89
N THR A 183 2.07 1.49 14.60
CA THR A 183 3.14 2.36 14.16
C THR A 183 2.98 2.80 12.70
N ILE A 184 3.77 3.80 12.32
CA ILE A 184 3.93 4.28 10.96
C ILE A 184 5.36 4.03 10.49
N ILE A 185 5.51 3.45 9.30
CA ILE A 185 6.78 3.40 8.57
C ILE A 185 6.76 4.51 7.52
N LEU A 186 7.71 5.42 7.61
CA LEU A 186 7.81 6.58 6.74
C LEU A 186 9.07 6.47 5.85
N THR A 187 8.89 6.55 4.52
CA THR A 187 9.99 6.42 3.55
C THR A 187 9.89 7.49 2.46
N ASN A 188 11.04 7.89 1.89
CA ASN A 188 11.12 8.89 0.82
C ASN A 188 10.35 10.18 1.16
N ILE A 189 10.85 10.92 2.15
CA ILE A 189 10.11 11.96 2.87
C ILE A 189 10.30 13.36 2.31
N LEU A 190 11.38 13.60 1.59
CA LEU A 190 11.76 14.92 1.09
C LEU A 190 12.00 14.87 -0.42
N VAL A 191 11.67 15.98 -1.10
CA VAL A 191 12.06 16.25 -2.48
C VAL A 191 12.65 17.65 -2.56
N MET A 192 13.88 17.76 -3.08
CA MET A 192 14.61 19.01 -3.21
C MET A 192 15.41 19.02 -4.52
N ASP A 193 15.48 20.17 -5.22
CA ASP A 193 16.42 20.32 -6.33
C ASP A 193 17.81 20.74 -5.82
N LEU A 194 18.66 19.73 -5.63
CA LEU A 194 20.04 19.90 -5.15
C LEU A 194 21.05 20.21 -6.27
N LYS A 195 20.62 20.27 -7.53
CA LYS A 195 21.52 20.45 -8.69
C LYS A 195 21.71 21.93 -9.03
N LYS A 196 22.92 22.46 -8.78
CA LYS A 196 23.28 23.86 -9.08
C LYS A 196 23.23 24.19 -10.58
N ALA A 197 23.83 23.36 -11.42
CA ALA A 197 24.03 23.59 -12.85
C ALA A 197 23.04 22.78 -13.70
N GLY A 198 21.76 23.18 -13.69
CA GLY A 198 20.70 22.49 -14.42
C GLY A 198 20.25 23.16 -15.73
N GLY A 199 20.76 24.36 -16.04
CA GLY A 199 20.27 25.16 -17.17
C GLY A 199 18.74 25.36 -17.15
N PRO A 200 18.08 25.45 -18.33
CA PRO A 200 16.62 25.59 -18.43
C PRO A 200 15.84 24.43 -17.80
N GLN A 201 16.42 23.22 -17.73
CA GLN A 201 15.76 22.07 -17.11
C GLN A 201 15.53 22.26 -15.61
N LYS A 202 16.31 23.13 -14.96
CA LYS A 202 16.10 23.53 -13.56
C LYS A 202 14.71 24.16 -13.38
N LEU A 203 14.35 25.11 -14.25
CA LEU A 203 13.03 25.74 -14.24
C LEU A 203 11.92 24.70 -14.47
N GLY A 204 12.13 23.75 -15.39
CA GLY A 204 11.18 22.66 -15.62
C GLY A 204 11.00 21.70 -14.43
N ARG A 205 12.01 21.53 -13.57
CA ARG A 205 11.88 20.78 -12.30
C ARG A 205 11.14 21.60 -11.24
N MET A 206 11.46 22.89 -11.14
CA MET A 206 10.83 23.81 -10.18
C MET A 206 9.30 23.87 -10.34
N LEU A 207 8.77 23.70 -11.56
CA LEU A 207 7.32 23.64 -11.79
C LEU A 207 6.59 22.50 -11.05
N ALA A 208 7.31 21.43 -10.66
CA ALA A 208 6.74 20.33 -9.89
C ALA A 208 7.02 20.44 -8.38
N LEU A 209 7.83 21.41 -7.98
CA LEU A 209 8.17 21.70 -6.59
C LEU A 209 7.23 22.78 -6.04
N GLY A 210 6.91 22.67 -4.75
CA GLY A 210 6.00 23.54 -4.03
C GLY A 210 6.69 24.25 -2.87
N ASP A 211 7.97 24.55 -3.00
CA ASP A 211 8.79 25.19 -1.98
C ASP A 211 8.43 26.68 -1.82
N ASN A 212 7.30 26.94 -1.16
CA ASN A 212 6.83 28.29 -0.84
C ASN A 212 7.80 28.98 0.11
N ILE A 213 8.22 30.20 -0.24
CA ILE A 213 9.21 30.94 0.53
C ILE A 213 8.58 31.43 1.83
N ASN A 214 8.98 30.85 2.96
CA ASN A 214 8.67 31.37 4.29
C ASN A 214 9.68 32.47 4.70
N PRO A 215 9.29 33.75 4.83
CA PRO A 215 10.22 34.81 5.24
C PRO A 215 10.83 34.57 6.63
N ASP A 216 10.16 33.83 7.50
CA ASP A 216 10.59 33.63 8.88
C ASP A 216 11.78 32.66 8.99
N VAL A 217 12.07 31.86 7.96
CA VAL A 217 13.21 30.92 7.99
C VAL A 217 14.56 31.60 7.77
N PHE A 218 14.60 32.77 7.12
CA PHE A 218 15.87 33.44 6.80
C PHE A 218 16.55 33.95 8.08
N ALA A 219 17.87 33.80 8.20
CA ALA A 219 18.58 34.18 9.43
C ALA A 219 18.68 35.71 9.67
N SER A 220 18.80 36.51 8.60
CA SER A 220 19.06 37.96 8.68
C SER A 220 17.75 38.77 8.75
N PRO A 221 17.48 39.52 9.85
CA PRO A 221 16.26 40.33 9.97
C PRO A 221 16.07 41.35 8.84
N SER A 222 17.15 42.02 8.39
CA SER A 222 17.07 42.99 7.29
C SER A 222 16.74 42.33 5.95
N TYR A 223 17.20 41.09 5.74
CA TYR A 223 16.85 40.33 4.55
C TYR A 223 15.42 39.79 4.61
N ARG A 224 14.90 39.43 5.80
CA ARG A 224 13.50 39.02 5.98
C ARG A 224 12.53 40.10 5.49
N GLU A 225 12.74 41.35 5.89
CA GLU A 225 11.88 42.46 5.45
C GLU A 225 11.94 42.66 3.94
N ARG A 226 13.13 42.53 3.33
CA ARG A 226 13.27 42.56 1.89
C ARG A 226 12.57 41.39 1.19
N VAL A 227 12.62 40.19 1.76
CA VAL A 227 11.88 39.01 1.25
C VAL A 227 10.38 39.24 1.33
N LYS A 228 9.86 39.76 2.47
CA LYS A 228 8.44 40.12 2.62
C LYS A 228 8.01 41.15 1.58
N GLU A 229 8.82 42.19 1.35
CA GLU A 229 8.57 43.20 0.31
C GLU A 229 8.50 42.59 -1.09
N ILE A 230 9.46 41.72 -1.45
CA ILE A 230 9.49 41.06 -2.76
C ILE A 230 8.28 40.14 -2.93
N LEU A 231 7.90 39.36 -1.92
CA LEU A 231 6.72 38.48 -2.00
C LEU A 231 5.42 39.27 -2.13
N ALA A 232 5.29 40.39 -1.40
CA ALA A 232 4.10 41.23 -1.45
C ALA A 232 3.92 41.92 -2.81
N ASN A 233 5.01 42.43 -3.39
CA ASN A 233 4.96 43.25 -4.61
C ASN A 233 5.25 42.47 -5.90
N SER A 234 5.82 41.26 -5.79
CA SER A 234 6.27 40.42 -6.91
C SER A 234 7.01 41.16 -8.04
N PRO A 235 8.02 42.01 -7.72
CA PRO A 235 8.74 42.79 -8.73
C PRO A 235 9.64 41.90 -9.59
N MET A 236 9.72 42.19 -10.90
CA MET A 236 10.48 41.37 -11.87
C MET A 236 12.01 41.55 -11.79
N ASP A 237 12.48 42.64 -11.19
CA ASP A 237 13.90 43.02 -11.11
C ASP A 237 14.58 42.59 -9.79
N LYS A 238 13.81 42.08 -8.81
CA LYS A 238 14.34 41.59 -7.52
C LYS A 238 14.15 40.07 -7.41
N ILE A 239 15.18 39.39 -6.93
CA ILE A 239 15.20 37.92 -6.78
C ILE A 239 15.43 37.57 -5.30
N ILE A 240 14.72 36.54 -4.82
CA ILE A 240 14.95 35.95 -3.49
C ILE A 240 15.98 34.83 -3.62
N TYR A 241 17.10 35.00 -2.92
CA TYR A 241 18.13 33.99 -2.76
C TYR A 241 17.90 33.23 -1.45
N ARG A 242 17.94 31.90 -1.52
CA ARG A 242 17.75 31.00 -0.39
C ARG A 242 18.90 30.00 -0.30
N THR A 243 19.38 29.70 0.90
CA THR A 243 20.38 28.65 1.13
C THR A 243 19.71 27.27 1.14
N ALA A 244 20.49 26.19 1.08
CA ALA A 244 19.91 24.84 1.19
C ALA A 244 19.43 24.53 2.61
N GLU A 245 20.04 25.15 3.62
CA GLU A 245 19.52 25.07 4.98
C GLU A 245 18.16 25.73 5.09
N ASP A 246 18.01 26.94 4.57
CA ASP A 246 16.72 27.64 4.60
C ASP A 246 15.65 26.80 3.89
N LEU A 247 15.98 26.15 2.76
CA LEU A 247 15.07 25.22 2.07
C LEU A 247 14.74 24.00 2.94
N LEU A 248 15.75 23.34 3.53
CA LEU A 248 15.53 22.17 4.37
C LEU A 248 14.69 22.50 5.61
N ASP A 249 15.01 23.59 6.30
CA ASP A 249 14.30 24.05 7.50
C ASP A 249 12.84 24.41 7.18
N ASP A 250 12.60 25.01 6.02
CA ASP A 250 11.25 25.32 5.51
C ASP A 250 10.44 24.04 5.22
N LEU A 251 11.04 23.05 4.54
CA LEU A 251 10.40 21.75 4.32
C LEU A 251 10.10 21.01 5.64
N LEU A 252 11.03 21.05 6.60
CA LEU A 252 10.86 20.45 7.92
C LEU A 252 9.82 21.20 8.78
N ALA A 253 9.69 22.51 8.61
CA ALA A 253 8.60 23.28 9.21
C ALA A 253 7.24 22.84 8.63
N GLY A 254 7.19 22.51 7.33
CA GLY A 254 6.04 21.87 6.68
C GLY A 254 5.65 20.55 7.34
N TRP A 255 6.62 19.68 7.65
CA TRP A 255 6.37 18.45 8.42
C TRP A 255 5.74 18.73 9.79
N LYS A 256 6.30 19.67 10.56
CA LYS A 256 5.75 20.04 11.87
C LYS A 256 4.30 20.54 11.76
N LYS A 257 3.99 21.32 10.71
CA LYS A 257 2.64 21.82 10.40
C LYS A 257 1.67 20.70 10.04
N ILE A 258 2.10 19.67 9.32
CA ILE A 258 1.30 18.49 8.99
C ILE A 258 0.98 17.67 10.23
N PHE A 259 1.96 17.48 11.12
CA PHE A 259 1.79 16.66 12.33
C PHE A 259 1.01 17.33 13.46
N THR A 260 0.92 18.66 13.45
CA THR A 260 0.36 19.44 14.56
C THR A 260 -0.98 20.05 14.19
N LYS A 261 -2.03 19.66 14.94
CA LYS A 261 -3.36 20.28 14.87
C LYS A 261 -3.30 21.72 15.39
N PRO A 262 -4.21 22.60 14.95
CA PRO A 262 -4.35 23.95 15.51
C PRO A 262 -4.52 24.02 17.03
N ASP A 263 -5.08 22.99 17.66
CA ASP A 263 -5.18 22.86 19.13
C ASP A 263 -3.88 22.35 19.80
N LYS A 264 -2.78 22.29 19.04
CA LYS A 264 -1.45 21.77 19.41
C LYS A 264 -1.37 20.27 19.67
N ARG A 265 -2.44 19.50 19.43
CA ARG A 265 -2.37 18.04 19.50
C ARG A 265 -1.71 17.46 18.26
N LEU A 266 -1.21 16.24 18.38
CA LEU A 266 -0.67 15.52 17.23
C LEU A 266 -1.80 14.92 16.38
N GLU A 267 -1.58 14.85 15.07
CA GLU A 267 -2.41 14.03 14.16
C GLU A 267 -2.28 12.55 14.48
N TYR A 268 -1.07 12.11 14.84
CA TYR A 268 -0.75 10.75 15.26
C TYR A 268 0.18 10.79 16.47
N ASP A 269 -0.20 10.15 17.57
CA ASP A 269 0.48 10.25 18.87
C ASP A 269 1.35 9.04 19.25
N ARG A 270 1.46 8.05 18.36
CA ARG A 270 2.22 6.80 18.55
C ARG A 270 3.59 6.85 17.84
N PRO A 271 4.44 5.82 17.99
CA PRO A 271 5.79 5.78 17.39
C PRO A 271 5.78 5.83 15.86
N ILE A 272 6.76 6.55 15.30
CA ILE A 272 7.00 6.66 13.85
C ILE A 272 8.43 6.19 13.55
N HIS A 273 8.58 5.30 12.59
CA HIS A 273 9.88 4.78 12.17
C HIS A 273 10.21 5.29 10.77
N VAL A 274 11.38 5.91 10.62
CA VAL A 274 11.80 6.52 9.36
C VAL A 274 12.90 5.66 8.73
N VAL A 275 12.73 5.35 7.44
CA VAL A 275 13.78 4.75 6.60
C VAL A 275 14.15 5.77 5.53
N LEU A 276 15.40 6.24 5.56
CA LEU A 276 15.92 7.22 4.62
C LEU A 276 16.06 6.59 3.23
N GLY A 277 15.56 7.26 2.20
CA GLY A 277 15.64 6.83 0.81
C GLY A 277 16.69 7.60 0.01
N ILE A 278 16.58 7.50 -1.32
CA ILE A 278 17.57 8.07 -2.26
C ILE A 278 17.66 9.59 -2.11
N ASN A 279 16.53 10.28 -2.00
CA ASN A 279 16.51 11.74 -1.91
C ASN A 279 17.20 12.24 -0.62
N GLU A 280 17.01 11.55 0.50
CA GLU A 280 17.68 11.88 1.76
C GLU A 280 19.17 11.53 1.72
N GLU A 281 19.54 10.42 1.07
CA GLU A 281 20.95 10.06 0.87
C GLU A 281 21.68 11.08 -0.03
N ASP A 282 21.05 11.53 -1.11
CA ASP A 282 21.57 12.58 -1.99
C ASP A 282 21.72 13.92 -1.27
N LEU A 283 20.80 14.26 -0.36
CA LEU A 283 20.92 15.41 0.52
C LEU A 283 22.16 15.29 1.42
N ILE A 284 22.35 14.14 2.09
CA ILE A 284 23.51 13.87 2.95
C ILE A 284 24.82 14.03 2.17
N LYS A 285 24.91 13.42 0.97
CA LYS A 285 26.09 13.52 0.10
C LYS A 285 26.34 14.96 -0.36
N THR A 286 25.28 15.69 -0.72
CA THR A 286 25.37 17.08 -1.16
C THR A 286 25.90 17.98 -0.05
N ILE A 287 25.39 17.83 1.18
CA ILE A 287 25.87 18.60 2.34
C ILE A 287 27.36 18.33 2.58
N ALA A 288 27.76 17.05 2.61
CA ALA A 288 29.15 16.66 2.82
C ALA A 288 30.08 17.25 1.74
N TYR A 289 29.69 17.14 0.47
CA TYR A 289 30.46 17.66 -0.66
C TYR A 289 30.68 19.18 -0.56
N TRP A 290 29.62 19.93 -0.27
CA TRP A 290 29.72 21.39 -0.19
C TRP A 290 30.41 21.89 1.08
N GLU A 291 30.34 21.15 2.18
CA GLU A 291 31.11 21.48 3.38
C GLU A 291 32.61 21.28 3.14
N ILE A 292 33.02 20.18 2.50
CA ILE A 292 34.42 19.96 2.11
C ILE A 292 34.91 21.11 1.23
N ASN A 293 34.16 21.45 0.19
CA ASN A 293 34.50 22.56 -0.71
C ASN A 293 34.63 23.91 0.02
N PHE A 294 33.79 24.14 1.03
CA PHE A 294 33.86 25.35 1.84
C PHE A 294 35.16 25.39 2.65
N GLN A 295 35.49 24.32 3.38
CA GLN A 295 36.71 24.22 4.17
C GLN A 295 37.96 24.36 3.30
N THR A 296 37.96 23.75 2.11
CA THR A 296 39.05 23.90 1.13
C THR A 296 39.21 25.35 0.68
N LYS A 297 38.12 26.05 0.34
CA LYS A 297 38.17 27.46 -0.07
C LYS A 297 38.62 28.38 1.07
N GLN A 298 38.12 28.15 2.29
CA GLN A 298 38.54 28.91 3.45
C GLN A 298 40.05 28.78 3.66
N ARG A 299 40.60 27.56 3.59
CA ARG A 299 42.04 27.33 3.71
C ARG A 299 42.82 27.99 2.56
N GLN A 300 42.30 27.96 1.33
CA GLN A 300 42.92 28.67 0.20
C GLN A 300 42.98 30.19 0.43
N ASP A 301 41.91 30.78 0.96
CA ASP A 301 41.85 32.21 1.23
C ASP A 301 42.74 32.63 2.40
N GLU A 302 42.81 31.81 3.46
CA GLU A 302 43.78 31.96 4.57
C GLU A 302 45.23 31.94 4.05
N LEU A 303 45.58 30.92 3.27
CA LEU A 303 46.92 30.78 2.68
C LEU A 303 47.25 31.93 1.72
N ARG A 304 46.29 32.43 0.93
CA ARG A 304 46.48 33.60 0.06
C ARG A 304 46.71 34.88 0.87
N SER A 305 45.98 35.07 1.96
CA SER A 305 46.16 36.19 2.88
C SER A 305 47.52 36.14 3.56
N GLU A 306 47.93 34.95 4.00
CA GLU A 306 49.25 34.70 4.58
C GLU A 306 50.37 34.98 3.58
N ILE A 307 50.26 34.48 2.33
CA ILE A 307 51.18 34.78 1.24
C ILE A 307 51.28 36.29 0.98
N SER A 308 50.15 37.01 0.98
CA SER A 308 50.13 38.47 0.80
C SER A 308 50.87 39.18 1.93
N THR A 309 50.66 38.74 3.17
CA THR A 309 51.28 39.28 4.37
C THR A 309 52.79 39.02 4.39
N ILE A 310 53.22 37.79 4.09
CA ILE A 310 54.63 37.40 3.97
C ILE A 310 55.32 38.22 2.87
N LYS A 311 54.70 38.36 1.68
CA LYS A 311 55.24 39.21 0.59
C LYS A 311 55.40 40.67 1.01
N SER A 312 54.46 41.21 1.78
CA SER A 312 54.60 42.56 2.34
C SER A 312 55.70 42.64 3.40
N GLY A 313 55.88 41.57 4.19
CA GLY A 313 56.95 41.45 5.19
C GLY A 313 58.34 41.43 4.56
N ILE A 314 58.53 40.63 3.49
CA ILE A 314 59.78 40.57 2.70
C ILE A 314 60.12 41.97 2.18
N LYS A 315 59.17 42.65 1.52
CA LYS A 315 59.36 44.03 1.02
C LYS A 315 59.78 45.03 2.12
N LYS A 316 59.28 44.87 3.35
CA LYS A 316 59.66 45.72 4.50
C LYS A 316 61.05 45.36 5.02
N ALA A 317 61.39 44.08 5.11
CA ALA A 317 62.70 43.58 5.54
C ALA A 317 63.82 43.99 4.57
N ASP A 318 63.56 43.94 3.26
CA ASP A 318 64.47 44.39 2.22
C ASP A 318 64.73 45.90 2.31
N LYS A 319 63.67 46.70 2.51
CA LYS A 319 63.79 48.15 2.74
C LYS A 319 64.61 48.48 3.99
N ALA A 320 64.51 47.66 5.04
CA ALA A 320 65.27 47.81 6.28
C ALA A 320 66.68 47.16 6.23
N ARG A 321 67.09 46.57 5.09
CA ARG A 321 68.35 45.82 4.90
C ARG A 321 68.55 44.67 5.90
N ASN A 322 67.47 44.08 6.40
CA ASN A 322 67.53 42.92 7.29
C ASN A 322 67.44 41.61 6.49
N PHE A 323 68.52 41.29 5.77
CA PHE A 323 68.59 40.16 4.83
C PHE A 323 68.37 38.78 5.48
N LYS A 324 68.77 38.62 6.76
CA LYS A 324 68.54 37.38 7.51
C LYS A 324 67.04 37.14 7.76
N HIS A 325 66.28 38.20 8.02
CA HIS A 325 64.83 38.12 8.18
C HIS A 325 64.12 37.92 6.83
N ALA A 326 64.59 38.57 5.77
CA ALA A 326 64.06 38.39 4.41
C ALA A 326 64.18 36.93 3.94
N ASN A 327 65.37 36.31 4.05
CA ASN A 327 65.56 34.89 3.66
C ASN A 327 64.67 33.92 4.46
N LYS A 328 64.40 34.21 5.74
CA LYS A 328 63.50 33.39 6.56
C LYS A 328 62.07 33.47 6.03
N LEU A 329 61.60 34.68 5.70
CA LEU A 329 60.27 34.89 5.14
C LEU A 329 60.14 34.33 3.71
N GLU A 330 61.20 34.32 2.90
CA GLU A 330 61.19 33.65 1.58
C GLU A 330 61.02 32.13 1.70
N THR A 331 61.67 31.52 2.69
CA THR A 331 61.50 30.08 2.97
C THR A 331 60.06 29.78 3.40
N GLU A 332 59.51 30.61 4.27
CA GLU A 332 58.11 30.53 4.73
C GLU A 332 57.14 30.71 3.55
N LEU A 333 57.40 31.67 2.66
CA LEU A 333 56.63 31.89 1.44
C LEU A 333 56.58 30.64 0.54
N LEU A 334 57.71 29.96 0.33
CA LEU A 334 57.79 28.73 -0.45
C LEU A 334 56.96 27.60 0.17
N ILE A 335 56.98 27.45 1.50
CA ILE A 335 56.18 26.45 2.22
C ILE A 335 54.69 26.75 2.05
N THR A 336 54.25 27.99 2.33
CA THR A 336 52.84 28.39 2.20
C THR A 336 52.34 28.30 0.75
N GLN A 337 53.19 28.61 -0.24
CA GLN A 337 52.87 28.42 -1.66
C GLN A 337 52.68 26.94 -2.03
N LYS A 338 53.53 26.05 -1.49
CA LYS A 338 53.39 24.60 -1.68
C LYS A 338 52.09 24.08 -1.05
N GLU A 339 51.74 24.54 0.14
CA GLU A 339 50.46 24.22 0.77
C GLU A 339 49.26 24.74 -0.05
N LEU A 340 49.34 25.95 -0.59
CA LEU A 340 48.29 26.49 -1.46
C LEU A 340 48.15 25.67 -2.75
N ALA A 341 49.26 25.24 -3.34
CA ALA A 341 49.25 24.36 -4.50
C ALA A 341 48.56 23.03 -4.17
N LEU A 342 48.93 22.39 -3.04
CA LEU A 342 48.27 21.17 -2.58
C LEU A 342 46.76 21.36 -2.44
N THR A 343 46.30 22.42 -1.75
CA THR A 343 44.86 22.68 -1.55
C THR A 343 44.11 23.07 -2.83
N THR A 344 44.79 23.37 -3.94
CA THR A 344 44.17 23.80 -5.21
C THR A 344 44.08 22.69 -6.25
N VAL A 345 45.13 21.89 -6.42
CA VAL A 345 45.25 20.90 -7.52
C VAL A 345 45.16 19.45 -7.09
N THR A 346 45.21 19.13 -5.78
CA THR A 346 45.14 17.73 -5.31
C THR A 346 43.73 17.33 -4.87
N GLN A 347 43.51 16.02 -4.78
CA GLN A 347 42.24 15.46 -4.30
C GLN A 347 42.17 15.45 -2.78
N VAL A 348 40.96 15.65 -2.24
CA VAL A 348 40.67 15.43 -0.82
C VAL A 348 40.73 13.93 -0.52
N ALA A 349 41.41 13.56 0.57
CA ALA A 349 41.56 12.17 0.97
C ALA A 349 40.20 11.48 1.22
N THR A 350 40.05 10.23 0.80
CA THR A 350 38.78 9.46 0.94
C THR A 350 38.29 9.38 2.39
N GLN A 351 39.21 9.30 3.35
CA GLN A 351 38.89 9.25 4.79
C GLN A 351 38.18 10.53 5.26
N GLU A 352 38.53 11.69 4.69
CA GLU A 352 37.83 12.95 4.96
C GLU A 352 36.40 12.91 4.39
N GLY A 353 36.23 12.38 3.17
CA GLY A 353 34.91 12.15 2.59
C GLY A 353 33.99 11.35 3.52
N HIS A 354 34.48 10.23 4.06
CA HIS A 354 33.72 9.42 5.04
C HIS A 354 33.38 10.22 6.31
N ARG A 355 34.34 10.98 6.84
CA ARG A 355 34.14 11.81 8.04
C ARG A 355 33.01 12.83 7.85
N PHE A 356 32.99 13.55 6.74
CA PHE A 356 31.96 14.56 6.44
C PHE A 356 30.60 13.94 6.10
N VAL A 357 30.55 12.77 5.46
CA VAL A 357 29.30 12.04 5.22
C VAL A 357 28.66 11.58 6.54
N ASP A 358 29.44 11.02 7.47
CA ASP A 358 28.93 10.62 8.78
C ASP A 358 28.39 11.81 9.60
N TYR A 359 29.05 12.96 9.48
CA TYR A 359 28.58 14.21 10.06
C TYR A 359 27.26 14.67 9.43
N ALA A 360 27.20 14.79 8.11
CA ALA A 360 26.02 15.24 7.38
C ALA A 360 24.82 14.32 7.66
N LYS A 361 25.05 13.01 7.73
CA LYS A 361 24.06 12.01 8.14
C LYS A 361 23.52 12.28 9.54
N SER A 362 24.40 12.49 10.52
CA SER A 362 23.99 12.77 11.91
C SER A 362 23.18 14.06 11.99
N LEU A 363 23.55 15.08 11.21
CA LEU A 363 22.83 16.35 11.13
C LEU A 363 21.43 16.19 10.54
N VAL A 364 21.31 15.52 9.38
CA VAL A 364 20.04 15.28 8.70
C VAL A 364 19.10 14.44 9.58
N VAL A 365 19.61 13.36 10.18
CA VAL A 365 18.82 12.52 11.11
C VAL A 365 18.30 13.34 12.28
N ASN A 366 19.14 14.12 12.95
CA ASN A 366 18.71 14.95 14.08
C ASN A 366 17.65 15.98 13.68
N LYS A 367 17.78 16.60 12.50
CA LYS A 367 16.80 17.56 11.99
C LYS A 367 15.46 16.89 11.69
N ILE A 368 15.46 15.70 11.10
CA ILE A 368 14.25 14.90 10.84
C ILE A 368 13.58 14.49 12.16
N GLU A 369 14.32 13.89 13.10
CA GLU A 369 13.79 13.42 14.39
C GLU A 369 13.22 14.56 15.25
N ARG A 370 13.72 15.78 15.07
CA ARG A 370 13.17 16.99 15.74
C ARG A 370 11.93 17.56 15.05
N ALA A 371 11.85 17.44 13.72
CA ALA A 371 10.74 17.99 12.95
C ALA A 371 9.49 17.10 13.00
N ILE A 372 9.70 15.78 13.04
CA ILE A 372 8.64 14.78 13.08
C ILE A 372 8.51 14.25 14.52
N PRO A 373 7.40 14.54 15.23
CA PRO A 373 7.16 14.06 16.58
C PRO A 373 7.18 12.54 16.67
N ASN A 374 7.66 11.99 17.80
CA ASN A 374 7.73 10.56 18.08
C ASN A 374 8.47 9.71 17.03
N SER A 375 9.34 10.34 16.22
CA SER A 375 10.04 9.64 15.15
C SER A 375 11.42 9.12 15.55
N LYS A 376 11.79 7.99 14.96
CA LYS A 376 13.14 7.42 15.03
C LYS A 376 13.61 6.96 13.65
N VAL A 377 14.80 7.39 13.25
CA VAL A 377 15.45 6.84 12.05
C VAL A 377 16.01 5.46 12.38
N ILE A 378 15.46 4.43 11.74
CA ILE A 378 15.84 3.03 11.96
C ILE A 378 16.67 2.42 10.83
N GLY A 379 16.74 3.09 9.68
CA GLY A 379 17.43 2.55 8.51
C GLY A 379 17.64 3.58 7.41
N MET A 380 18.44 3.19 6.42
CA MET A 380 18.71 3.93 5.18
C MET A 380 18.85 2.90 4.06
N GLY A 381 18.08 3.06 2.98
CA GLY A 381 17.95 2.04 1.94
C GLY A 381 17.17 0.81 2.44
N THR A 382 17.57 -0.39 2.01
CA THR A 382 16.92 -1.65 2.42
C THR A 382 17.07 -1.89 3.92
N THR A 383 15.93 -1.98 4.62
CA THR A 383 15.85 -2.11 6.08
C THR A 383 14.92 -3.26 6.46
N TYR A 384 15.30 -4.07 7.45
CA TYR A 384 14.52 -5.21 7.93
C TYR A 384 13.96 -4.91 9.31
N ILE A 385 12.66 -5.13 9.48
CA ILE A 385 11.94 -4.90 10.73
C ILE A 385 11.19 -6.16 11.15
N SER A 386 10.89 -6.27 12.44
CA SER A 386 10.08 -7.34 13.04
C SER A 386 9.05 -6.72 13.97
N ILE A 387 7.82 -7.21 13.91
CA ILE A 387 6.70 -6.75 14.74
C ILE A 387 6.05 -8.00 15.33
N GLY A 388 5.87 -8.02 16.66
CA GLY A 388 5.32 -9.17 17.36
C GLY A 388 6.00 -10.50 16.96
N ASN A 389 5.18 -11.52 16.67
CA ASN A 389 5.65 -12.87 16.29
C ASN A 389 5.47 -13.18 14.79
N SER A 390 5.17 -12.19 13.94
CA SER A 390 4.77 -12.43 12.53
C SER A 390 5.93 -12.65 11.54
N GLY A 391 7.17 -12.68 12.02
CA GLY A 391 8.37 -12.80 11.20
C GLY A 391 8.92 -11.46 10.71
N THR A 392 9.95 -11.53 9.84
CA THR A 392 10.67 -10.37 9.33
C THR A 392 9.97 -9.74 8.12
N ILE A 393 9.93 -8.41 8.09
CA ILE A 393 9.45 -7.57 6.99
C ILE A 393 10.65 -6.80 6.38
N GLU A 394 10.85 -6.89 5.08
CA GLU A 394 11.85 -6.09 4.33
C GLU A 394 11.20 -4.81 3.79
N ILE A 395 11.68 -3.65 4.22
CA ILE A 395 11.40 -2.36 3.57
C ILE A 395 12.52 -2.13 2.55
N ASN A 396 12.21 -2.37 1.27
CA ASN A 396 13.17 -2.26 0.17
C ASN A 396 13.05 -0.88 -0.49
N ILE A 397 14.15 -0.12 -0.55
CA ILE A 397 14.21 1.10 -1.35
C ILE A 397 15.11 0.80 -2.57
N PRO A 398 14.57 0.75 -3.80
CA PRO A 398 15.37 0.50 -4.99
C PRO A 398 16.47 1.53 -5.17
N GLU A 399 17.58 1.14 -5.81
CA GLU A 399 18.78 1.97 -6.00
C GLU A 399 18.66 3.04 -7.12
N HIS A 400 17.47 3.23 -7.69
CA HIS A 400 17.22 4.23 -8.73
C HIS A 400 15.98 5.06 -8.41
N ASP A 401 15.87 6.24 -9.03
CA ASP A 401 14.75 7.18 -8.87
C ASP A 401 13.85 7.26 -10.13
N ARG A 402 14.16 6.50 -11.18
CA ARG A 402 13.40 6.51 -12.43
C ARG A 402 11.99 5.96 -12.22
N VAL A 403 11.00 6.72 -12.68
CA VAL A 403 9.59 6.28 -12.78
C VAL A 403 9.51 5.06 -13.72
N THR A 404 9.04 3.93 -13.19
CA THR A 404 8.93 2.66 -13.94
C THR A 404 7.81 1.79 -13.38
N ASP A 405 7.21 0.98 -14.26
CA ASP A 405 6.22 -0.05 -13.92
C ASP A 405 6.87 -1.41 -13.64
N THR A 406 8.20 -1.52 -13.77
CA THR A 406 8.96 -2.77 -13.62
C THR A 406 9.50 -3.02 -12.22
N LEU A 407 9.12 -2.23 -11.21
CA LEU A 407 9.68 -2.33 -9.84
C LEU A 407 9.54 -3.75 -9.28
N LEU A 408 8.33 -4.31 -9.35
CA LEU A 408 8.03 -5.66 -8.89
C LEU A 408 8.82 -6.71 -9.68
N ALA A 409 8.78 -6.62 -11.01
CA ALA A 409 9.49 -7.54 -11.90
C ALA A 409 11.00 -7.56 -11.65
N ASN A 410 11.62 -6.40 -11.42
CA ASN A 410 13.06 -6.28 -11.17
C ASN A 410 13.45 -6.92 -9.84
N TYR A 411 12.67 -6.68 -8.78
CA TYR A 411 12.91 -7.31 -7.48
C TYR A 411 12.72 -8.83 -7.56
N CYS A 412 11.60 -9.29 -8.13
CA CYS A 412 11.29 -10.72 -8.21
C CYS A 412 12.24 -11.51 -9.11
N LYS A 413 12.97 -10.89 -10.05
CA LYS A 413 14.04 -11.59 -10.79
C LYS A 413 15.19 -12.06 -9.90
N GLN A 414 15.37 -11.45 -8.73
CA GLN A 414 16.48 -11.71 -7.82
C GLN A 414 16.06 -12.57 -6.61
N TYR A 415 14.82 -13.07 -6.57
CA TYR A 415 14.29 -13.77 -5.39
C TYR A 415 14.94 -15.16 -5.16
N GLY A 416 15.25 -15.92 -6.21
CA GLY A 416 15.79 -17.28 -6.08
C GLY A 416 17.08 -17.33 -5.25
N PRO A 417 18.10 -16.52 -5.58
CA PRO A 417 19.30 -16.39 -4.74
C PRO A 417 19.01 -15.98 -3.29
N LYS A 418 17.96 -15.18 -3.05
CA LYS A 418 17.55 -14.79 -1.70
C LYS A 418 16.98 -15.96 -0.88
N VAL A 419 16.15 -16.79 -1.52
CA VAL A 419 15.63 -18.02 -0.92
C VAL A 419 16.76 -18.97 -0.56
N LEU A 420 17.70 -19.21 -1.49
CA LEU A 420 18.84 -20.12 -1.27
C LEU A 420 19.79 -19.68 -0.13
N ARG A 421 19.86 -18.37 0.14
CA ARG A 421 20.67 -17.81 1.25
C ARG A 421 19.88 -17.65 2.55
N GLU A 422 18.61 -18.07 2.58
CA GLU A 422 17.69 -17.85 3.69
C GLU A 422 17.62 -16.38 4.12
N ASP A 423 17.72 -15.47 3.15
CA ASP A 423 17.71 -14.02 3.37
C ASP A 423 16.38 -13.36 2.95
N MET A 424 15.47 -14.13 2.35
CA MET A 424 14.14 -13.68 1.93
C MET A 424 13.22 -13.45 3.14
N ALA A 425 12.71 -12.23 3.28
CA ALA A 425 11.71 -11.91 4.30
C ALA A 425 10.34 -12.51 3.98
N LYS A 426 9.49 -12.76 4.99
CA LYS A 426 8.10 -13.24 4.78
C LYS A 426 7.23 -12.19 4.11
N THR A 427 7.54 -10.91 4.33
CA THR A 427 6.87 -9.79 3.68
C THR A 427 7.91 -8.80 3.20
N VAL A 428 7.74 -8.30 1.97
CA VAL A 428 8.60 -7.29 1.35
C VAL A 428 7.72 -6.13 0.91
N VAL A 429 8.13 -4.90 1.24
CA VAL A 429 7.49 -3.67 0.77
C VAL A 429 8.53 -2.86 -0.01
N ILE A 430 8.32 -2.75 -1.32
CA ILE A 430 9.12 -1.93 -2.22
C ILE A 430 8.60 -0.48 -2.14
N CYS A 431 9.43 0.39 -1.57
CA CYS A 431 9.20 1.80 -1.31
C CYS A 431 10.02 2.65 -2.27
N HIS A 432 9.61 2.73 -3.54
CA HIS A 432 10.23 3.63 -4.51
C HIS A 432 9.69 5.07 -4.36
N PRO A 433 10.52 6.12 -4.42
CA PRO A 433 10.09 7.51 -4.20
C PRO A 433 9.04 8.01 -5.20
N TYR A 434 8.97 7.40 -6.39
CA TYR A 434 8.05 7.75 -7.46
C TYR A 434 7.38 6.51 -8.06
N SER A 435 6.87 5.59 -7.22
CA SER A 435 6.14 4.41 -7.71
C SER A 435 4.90 4.82 -8.52
N LEU A 436 4.64 4.13 -9.64
CA LEU A 436 3.52 4.45 -10.54
C LEU A 436 2.19 3.94 -9.98
N ASN A 437 2.16 2.67 -9.61
CA ASN A 437 0.97 2.00 -9.11
C ASN A 437 1.37 1.00 -8.02
N PRO A 438 0.46 0.73 -7.09
CA PRO A 438 0.62 -0.36 -6.15
C PRO A 438 0.48 -1.70 -6.87
N ARG A 439 1.34 -2.64 -6.48
CA ARG A 439 1.39 -3.99 -7.03
C ARG A 439 1.63 -5.00 -5.93
N MET A 440 1.25 -6.24 -6.16
CA MET A 440 1.54 -7.34 -5.26
C MET A 440 1.76 -8.65 -6.03
N THR A 441 2.65 -9.49 -5.53
CA THR A 441 2.77 -10.90 -5.93
C THR A 441 3.16 -11.76 -4.72
N GLU A 442 3.00 -13.06 -4.85
CA GLU A 442 3.47 -14.05 -3.89
C GLU A 442 4.54 -14.95 -4.54
N ARG A 443 5.56 -15.32 -3.78
CA ARG A 443 6.57 -16.30 -4.17
C ARG A 443 6.62 -17.43 -3.17
N GLN A 444 6.72 -18.65 -3.67
CA GLN A 444 7.07 -19.79 -2.84
C GLN A 444 8.50 -19.61 -2.33
N VAL A 445 8.69 -19.85 -1.03
CA VAL A 445 9.97 -19.78 -0.33
C VAL A 445 10.06 -21.01 0.53
N ASP A 446 10.91 -21.95 0.13
CA ASP A 446 11.15 -23.16 0.92
C ASP A 446 12.18 -22.84 2.00
N LYS A 447 11.91 -23.31 3.23
CA LYS A 447 12.81 -23.16 4.37
C LYS A 447 12.83 -24.45 5.18
N ASP A 448 14.02 -24.93 5.52
CA ASP A 448 14.22 -26.16 6.29
C ASP A 448 13.48 -27.38 5.69
N GLY A 449 13.41 -27.46 4.36
CA GLY A 449 12.70 -28.52 3.62
C GLY A 449 11.18 -28.43 3.68
N LYS A 450 10.61 -27.33 4.21
CA LYS A 450 9.17 -27.08 4.22
C LYS A 450 8.81 -25.96 3.24
N ARG A 451 7.71 -26.16 2.51
CA ARG A 451 7.13 -25.13 1.64
C ARG A 451 6.63 -23.96 2.48
N GLY A 452 6.93 -22.75 2.03
CA GLY A 452 6.43 -21.51 2.61
C GLY A 452 6.14 -20.47 1.54
N SER A 453 5.63 -19.32 1.97
CA SER A 453 5.22 -18.22 1.09
C SER A 453 5.80 -16.88 1.55
N SER A 454 6.15 -16.03 0.58
CA SER A 454 6.55 -14.63 0.81
C SER A 454 5.76 -13.69 -0.09
N LYS A 455 5.25 -12.61 0.50
CA LYS A 455 4.47 -11.59 -0.21
C LYS A 455 5.32 -10.37 -0.49
N VAL A 456 5.29 -9.91 -1.75
CA VAL A 456 6.04 -8.74 -2.21
C VAL A 456 5.05 -7.67 -2.67
N PHE A 457 5.07 -6.52 -2.01
CA PHE A 457 4.23 -5.37 -2.30
C PHE A 457 5.05 -4.24 -2.92
N VAL A 458 4.46 -3.47 -3.82
CA VAL A 458 4.94 -2.13 -4.21
C VAL A 458 4.02 -1.13 -3.53
N ALA A 459 4.56 -0.29 -2.65
CA ALA A 459 3.78 0.73 -1.98
C ALA A 459 3.47 1.89 -2.95
N PRO A 460 2.23 2.42 -2.97
CA PRO A 460 1.92 3.64 -3.71
C PRO A 460 2.63 4.85 -3.08
N ILE A 461 2.68 5.98 -3.78
CA ILE A 461 3.17 7.23 -3.17
C ILE A 461 2.03 8.07 -2.60
N CYS A 462 2.29 8.76 -1.49
CA CYS A 462 1.33 9.60 -0.77
C CYS A 462 1.43 11.08 -1.20
N VAL A 463 1.07 11.38 -2.46
CA VAL A 463 1.14 12.74 -3.04
C VAL A 463 -0.15 13.07 -3.79
N ASP A 464 -0.61 14.32 -3.73
CA ASP A 464 -1.79 14.80 -4.47
C ASP A 464 -1.44 14.96 -5.97
N ASP A 465 -1.60 13.87 -6.71
CA ASP A 465 -1.37 13.81 -8.15
C ASP A 465 -2.38 14.64 -8.94
N ALA A 466 -3.61 14.83 -8.44
CA ALA A 466 -4.61 15.69 -9.07
C ALA A 466 -4.20 17.18 -9.02
N CYS A 467 -3.57 17.61 -7.93
CA CYS A 467 -2.93 18.93 -7.86
C CYS A 467 -1.81 19.07 -8.89
N ILE A 468 -0.89 18.10 -8.94
CA ILE A 468 0.27 18.14 -9.85
C ILE A 468 -0.18 18.15 -11.33
N ARG A 469 -1.19 17.33 -11.68
CA ARG A 469 -1.76 17.29 -13.03
C ARG A 469 -2.33 18.64 -13.44
N ARG A 470 -3.18 19.25 -12.60
CA ARG A 470 -3.80 20.56 -12.90
C ARG A 470 -2.75 21.66 -13.04
N SER A 471 -1.81 21.75 -12.10
CA SER A 471 -0.81 22.82 -12.11
C SER A 471 0.16 22.76 -13.28
N MET A 472 0.31 21.59 -13.90
CA MET A 472 1.22 21.39 -15.03
C MET A 472 0.48 21.07 -16.33
N GLU A 473 -0.84 21.24 -16.42
CA GLU A 473 -1.65 20.86 -17.58
C GLU A 473 -1.09 21.41 -18.91
N HIS A 474 -0.67 22.68 -18.91
CA HIS A 474 -0.09 23.36 -20.08
C HIS A 474 1.42 23.16 -20.26
N THR A 475 2.08 22.38 -19.40
CA THR A 475 3.52 22.09 -19.52
C THR A 475 3.77 20.94 -20.49
N VAL A 476 4.43 21.20 -21.63
CA VAL A 476 4.71 20.16 -22.64
C VAL A 476 5.64 19.06 -22.12
N ARG A 477 6.79 19.42 -21.53
CA ARG A 477 7.81 18.45 -21.09
C ARG A 477 7.82 18.30 -19.57
N LYS A 478 7.46 17.12 -19.06
CA LYS A 478 7.56 16.78 -17.64
C LYS A 478 8.99 16.36 -17.29
N VAL A 479 9.78 17.29 -16.74
CA VAL A 479 11.20 17.02 -16.42
C VAL A 479 11.33 16.27 -15.09
N HIS A 480 10.57 16.67 -14.06
CA HIS A 480 10.61 16.05 -12.73
C HIS A 480 9.92 14.69 -12.69
N ASN A 481 10.45 13.75 -11.90
CA ASN A 481 9.93 12.38 -11.82
C ASN A 481 8.52 12.32 -11.21
N VAL A 482 8.21 13.10 -10.17
CA VAL A 482 6.83 13.20 -9.64
C VAL A 482 5.82 13.65 -10.71
N ALA A 483 6.20 14.56 -11.61
CA ALA A 483 5.33 15.04 -12.68
C ALA A 483 5.13 13.97 -13.76
N LYS A 484 6.19 13.22 -14.11
CA LYS A 484 6.10 12.06 -15.02
C LYS A 484 5.19 10.97 -14.45
N MET A 485 5.30 10.71 -13.14
CA MET A 485 4.44 9.77 -12.43
C MET A 485 2.98 10.24 -12.48
N ALA A 486 2.69 11.47 -12.05
CA ALA A 486 1.32 11.98 -11.95
C ALA A 486 0.57 12.03 -13.29
N HIS A 487 1.29 12.24 -14.41
CA HIS A 487 0.69 12.28 -15.75
C HIS A 487 0.69 10.91 -16.46
N SER A 488 1.13 9.84 -15.79
CA SER A 488 0.96 8.49 -16.32
C SER A 488 -0.50 8.05 -16.17
N GLU A 489 -1.07 7.45 -17.21
CA GLU A 489 -2.42 6.87 -17.17
C GLU A 489 -2.54 5.75 -16.13
N GLN A 490 -1.43 5.08 -15.80
CA GLN A 490 -1.41 3.99 -14.83
C GLN A 490 -1.26 4.47 -13.39
N ALA A 491 -1.13 5.78 -13.15
CA ALA A 491 -0.84 6.33 -11.84
C ALA A 491 -1.97 6.06 -10.84
N ARG A 492 -1.65 5.52 -9.66
CA ARG A 492 -2.56 5.45 -8.52
C ARG A 492 -1.79 5.75 -7.24
N THR A 493 -2.08 6.90 -6.66
CA THR A 493 -1.54 7.38 -5.39
C THR A 493 -2.36 6.82 -4.23
N GLY A 494 -1.79 6.84 -3.03
CA GLY A 494 -2.41 6.23 -1.85
C GLY A 494 -1.41 5.93 -0.75
N VAL A 495 -1.82 5.06 0.17
CA VAL A 495 -0.96 4.48 1.20
C VAL A 495 -1.14 2.97 1.25
N LEU A 496 -0.10 2.25 1.67
CA LEU A 496 -0.18 0.82 1.95
C LEU A 496 -0.30 0.66 3.47
N ARG A 497 -1.30 -0.10 3.92
CA ARG A 497 -1.42 -0.50 5.32
C ARG A 497 -1.23 -2.00 5.41
N LEU A 498 -0.31 -2.46 6.26
CA LEU A 498 -0.12 -3.87 6.55
C LEU A 498 -0.93 -4.24 7.79
N ASN A 499 -1.65 -5.35 7.71
CA ASN A 499 -2.37 -5.93 8.84
C ASN A 499 -1.95 -7.38 9.03
N CYS A 500 -1.79 -7.79 10.29
CA CYS A 500 -1.62 -9.19 10.66
C CYS A 500 -2.91 -9.71 11.27
N VAL A 501 -3.50 -10.73 10.65
CA VAL A 501 -4.70 -11.43 11.12
C VAL A 501 -4.48 -12.93 10.94
N ASN A 502 -4.82 -13.75 11.92
CA ASN A 502 -4.59 -15.21 11.87
C ASN A 502 -3.10 -15.60 11.65
N GLY A 503 -2.15 -14.71 11.98
CA GLY A 503 -0.71 -14.89 11.70
C GLY A 503 -0.29 -14.60 10.24
N LEU A 504 -1.22 -14.06 9.45
CA LEU A 504 -1.02 -13.70 8.04
C LEU A 504 -0.88 -12.20 7.90
N VAL A 505 0.20 -11.75 7.26
CA VAL A 505 0.38 -10.35 6.89
C VAL A 505 -0.28 -10.11 5.53
N GLU A 506 -1.22 -9.17 5.49
CA GLU A 506 -1.95 -8.75 4.30
C GLU A 506 -1.78 -7.24 4.07
N GLY A 507 -1.93 -6.81 2.81
CA GLY A 507 -1.83 -5.40 2.42
C GLY A 507 -3.19 -4.81 2.06
N ASP A 508 -3.52 -3.69 2.66
CA ASP A 508 -4.67 -2.86 2.31
C ASP A 508 -4.17 -1.62 1.56
N ILE A 509 -4.58 -1.46 0.31
CA ILE A 509 -4.18 -0.30 -0.51
C ILE A 509 -5.27 0.75 -0.38
N ILE A 510 -5.01 1.79 0.42
CA ILE A 510 -5.96 2.86 0.69
C ILE A 510 -5.71 4.01 -0.31
N PRO A 511 -6.67 4.33 -1.20
CA PRO A 511 -6.53 5.46 -2.11
C PRO A 511 -6.66 6.79 -1.35
N LEU A 512 -6.11 7.86 -1.91
CA LEU A 512 -6.09 9.17 -1.25
C LEU A 512 -7.50 9.71 -0.97
N GLU A 513 -8.45 9.40 -1.84
CA GLU A 513 -9.85 9.80 -1.72
C GLU A 513 -10.51 9.18 -0.48
N ALA A 514 -10.15 7.92 -0.16
CA ALA A 514 -10.73 7.15 0.94
C ALA A 514 -10.16 7.46 2.32
N LEU A 515 -9.02 8.15 2.39
CA LEU A 515 -8.46 8.60 3.68
C LEU A 515 -9.47 9.52 4.38
N GLU A 516 -9.70 9.37 5.68
CA GLU A 516 -10.68 10.21 6.36
C GLU A 516 -10.43 11.72 6.11
N SER A 517 -11.43 12.42 5.58
CA SER A 517 -11.45 13.88 5.62
C SER A 517 -11.78 14.30 7.04
N PHE A 518 -11.03 15.26 7.58
CA PHE A 518 -11.22 15.81 8.91
C PHE A 518 -12.65 16.34 9.12
N GLU A 519 -13.57 15.51 9.60
CA GLU A 519 -14.85 15.91 10.16
C GLU A 519 -14.74 15.73 11.68
N GLU A 520 -14.53 16.85 12.39
CA GLU A 520 -14.38 16.89 13.86
C GLU A 520 -15.45 16.10 14.62
N ASP A 521 -16.65 15.98 14.03
CA ASP A 521 -17.77 15.24 14.58
C ASP A 521 -17.61 13.71 14.55
N LYS A 522 -16.88 13.16 13.58
CA LYS A 522 -16.51 11.74 13.56
C LYS A 522 -15.45 11.45 14.62
N TYR A 523 -14.46 12.34 14.76
CA TYR A 523 -13.38 12.21 15.75
C TYR A 523 -13.86 12.26 17.21
N LYS A 524 -14.78 13.19 17.54
CA LYS A 524 -15.32 13.34 18.91
C LYS A 524 -16.24 12.17 19.30
N LYS A 525 -17.03 11.62 18.37
CA LYS A 525 -17.91 10.46 18.64
C LYS A 525 -17.14 9.17 18.91
N VAL A 526 -15.93 8.99 18.35
CA VAL A 526 -15.15 7.76 18.52
C VAL A 526 -14.27 7.78 19.78
N ARG A 527 -13.68 8.92 20.17
CA ARG A 527 -12.88 9.00 21.41
C ARG A 527 -13.70 8.81 22.69
N ALA A 528 -14.96 9.24 22.71
CA ALA A 528 -15.87 8.98 23.84
C ALA A 528 -16.17 7.47 24.04
N GLY A 529 -15.90 6.65 23.02
CA GLY A 529 -16.13 5.20 23.00
C GLY A 529 -14.87 4.33 22.99
N ARG A 530 -13.67 4.86 23.35
CA ARG A 530 -12.41 4.08 23.43
C ARG A 530 -12.44 2.91 24.44
N LYS A 531 -13.58 2.62 25.09
CA LYS A 531 -13.77 1.51 26.05
C LYS A 531 -14.20 0.17 25.43
N LYS A 532 -14.34 0.05 24.10
CA LYS A 532 -14.49 -1.27 23.45
C LYS A 532 -13.56 -1.32 22.25
N GLU A 533 -12.76 -2.39 22.16
CA GLU A 533 -12.03 -2.78 20.94
C GLU A 533 -13.04 -2.83 19.80
N LYS A 534 -13.10 -1.77 19.00
CA LYS A 534 -13.92 -1.75 17.79
C LYS A 534 -13.16 -2.58 16.77
N GLU A 535 -13.84 -3.55 16.16
CA GLU A 535 -13.24 -4.40 15.13
C GLU A 535 -12.67 -3.54 13.99
N PHE A 536 -11.59 -4.04 13.38
CA PHE A 536 -10.63 -3.36 12.49
C PHE A 536 -11.24 -2.60 11.28
N TYR A 537 -12.51 -2.85 10.97
CA TYR A 537 -13.30 -2.08 10.00
C TYR A 537 -14.74 -1.84 10.44
N SER A 538 -15.15 -2.08 11.68
CA SER A 538 -16.57 -1.99 12.13
C SER A 538 -17.32 -0.67 11.81
N VAL A 539 -16.60 0.41 11.47
CA VAL A 539 -17.13 1.74 11.10
C VAL A 539 -16.76 2.15 9.65
N GLY A 540 -16.19 1.23 8.86
CA GLY A 540 -15.69 1.46 7.50
C GLY A 540 -16.66 1.06 6.37
N PRO A 541 -16.21 1.14 5.10
CA PRO A 541 -17.03 0.78 3.95
C PRO A 541 -17.43 -0.70 3.99
N LYS A 542 -18.56 -0.99 3.34
CA LYS A 542 -19.00 -2.35 3.05
C LYS A 542 -18.30 -2.90 1.83
N TYR A 543 -18.16 -4.22 1.74
CA TYR A 543 -17.39 -4.89 0.70
C TYR A 543 -18.19 -5.94 -0.07
N ILE A 544 -18.04 -5.91 -1.39
CA ILE A 544 -18.37 -7.03 -2.28
C ILE A 544 -17.14 -7.94 -2.32
N TRP A 545 -17.22 -9.06 -1.61
CA TRP A 545 -16.16 -10.08 -1.57
C TRP A 545 -16.31 -11.11 -2.68
N ARG A 546 -15.24 -11.29 -3.45
CA ARG A 546 -15.16 -12.23 -4.57
C ARG A 546 -14.07 -13.27 -4.27
N MET A 547 -14.42 -14.55 -4.30
CA MET A 547 -13.50 -15.66 -4.07
C MET A 547 -13.09 -16.28 -5.40
N TYR A 548 -11.81 -16.63 -5.54
CA TYR A 548 -11.25 -17.25 -6.74
C TYR A 548 -10.42 -18.48 -6.39
N GLY A 549 -10.69 -19.56 -7.12
CA GLY A 549 -9.83 -20.75 -7.16
C GLY A 549 -9.59 -21.16 -8.60
N SER A 550 -8.36 -21.01 -9.10
CA SER A 550 -7.99 -21.40 -10.47
C SER A 550 -7.15 -22.65 -10.49
N ASP A 551 -7.07 -23.25 -11.67
CA ASP A 551 -6.27 -24.44 -11.94
C ASP A 551 -6.40 -25.51 -10.86
N PRO A 552 -7.64 -25.88 -10.43
CA PRO A 552 -7.78 -26.97 -9.49
C PRO A 552 -7.29 -28.30 -10.08
N HIS A 553 -7.23 -28.42 -11.43
CA HIS A 553 -6.68 -29.55 -12.18
C HIS A 553 -7.09 -30.90 -11.60
N TRP A 554 -8.39 -31.12 -11.44
CA TRP A 554 -8.90 -32.41 -10.99
C TRP A 554 -8.40 -33.55 -11.88
N GLY A 555 -8.07 -34.67 -11.24
CA GLY A 555 -7.33 -35.78 -11.85
C GLY A 555 -5.82 -35.58 -11.95
N GLY A 556 -5.30 -34.35 -11.89
CA GLY A 556 -3.88 -34.02 -12.00
C GLY A 556 -2.98 -34.66 -10.94
N ARG A 557 -1.79 -35.13 -11.36
CA ARG A 557 -0.75 -35.74 -10.48
C ARG A 557 -0.06 -34.66 -9.63
N SER A 558 -0.06 -33.43 -10.12
CA SER A 558 0.50 -32.24 -9.47
C SER A 558 -0.52 -31.46 -8.65
N LYS A 559 -1.78 -31.93 -8.57
CA LYS A 559 -2.82 -31.32 -7.73
C LYS A 559 -2.38 -31.40 -6.27
N GLU A 560 -2.43 -30.26 -5.59
CA GLU A 560 -2.11 -30.21 -4.17
C GLU A 560 -3.34 -30.54 -3.34
N MET A 561 -3.11 -31.37 -2.32
CA MET A 561 -4.17 -31.95 -1.48
C MET A 561 -3.75 -31.91 -0.02
N VAL A 562 -4.68 -31.56 0.86
CA VAL A 562 -4.52 -31.62 2.33
C VAL A 562 -5.47 -32.65 2.94
N SER A 563 -5.03 -33.31 4.01
CA SER A 563 -5.87 -34.26 4.74
C SER A 563 -6.78 -33.52 5.72
N CYS A 564 -8.10 -33.64 5.54
CA CYS A 564 -9.06 -33.19 6.54
C CYS A 564 -9.20 -34.25 7.64
N LYS A 565 -8.70 -33.94 8.84
CA LYS A 565 -8.82 -34.87 9.99
C LYS A 565 -10.27 -35.11 10.44
N ASP A 566 -11.17 -34.17 10.17
CA ASP A 566 -12.58 -34.27 10.58
C ASP A 566 -13.39 -35.25 9.70
N THR A 567 -13.11 -35.28 8.39
CA THR A 567 -13.83 -36.14 7.43
C THR A 567 -13.03 -37.35 6.97
N GLY A 568 -11.70 -37.35 7.15
CA GLY A 568 -10.78 -38.33 6.60
C GLY A 568 -10.54 -38.19 5.10
N GLU A 569 -11.12 -37.16 4.47
CA GLU A 569 -11.00 -36.89 3.04
C GLU A 569 -9.74 -36.11 2.70
N ARG A 570 -9.28 -36.28 1.46
CA ARG A 570 -8.24 -35.46 0.86
C ARG A 570 -8.90 -34.33 0.08
N LEU A 571 -8.59 -33.10 0.44
CA LEU A 571 -9.23 -31.90 -0.10
C LEU A 571 -8.24 -31.12 -0.95
N GLY A 572 -8.66 -30.68 -2.14
CA GLY A 572 -7.89 -29.69 -2.90
C GLY A 572 -7.93 -28.32 -2.21
N MET A 573 -7.17 -27.35 -2.71
CA MET A 573 -7.05 -26.04 -2.05
C MET A 573 -8.38 -25.31 -1.87
N VAL A 574 -9.25 -25.35 -2.89
CA VAL A 574 -10.56 -24.70 -2.83
C VAL A 574 -11.49 -25.43 -1.87
N GLU A 575 -11.51 -26.76 -1.94
CA GLU A 575 -12.33 -27.63 -1.10
C GLU A 575 -11.92 -27.54 0.38
N ALA A 576 -10.62 -27.41 0.65
CA ALA A 576 -10.08 -27.19 1.98
C ALA A 576 -10.58 -25.86 2.57
N VAL A 577 -10.59 -24.78 1.78
CA VAL A 577 -11.13 -23.48 2.19
C VAL A 577 -12.65 -23.54 2.39
N PHE A 578 -13.38 -24.24 1.52
CA PHE A 578 -14.82 -24.49 1.71
C PHE A 578 -15.08 -25.25 3.02
N GLN A 579 -14.27 -26.26 3.33
CA GLN A 579 -14.38 -27.00 4.58
C GLN A 579 -14.06 -26.12 5.80
N MET A 580 -13.07 -25.23 5.71
CA MET A 580 -12.80 -24.23 6.77
C MET A 580 -14.02 -23.30 7.00
N MET A 581 -14.69 -22.85 5.93
CA MET A 581 -15.90 -22.03 6.03
C MET A 581 -17.09 -22.81 6.61
N ARG A 582 -17.27 -24.08 6.21
CA ARG A 582 -18.30 -24.98 6.72
C ARG A 582 -18.10 -25.26 8.22
N LYS A 583 -16.86 -25.55 8.64
CA LYS A 583 -16.49 -25.77 10.06
C LYS A 583 -16.73 -24.53 10.91
N ALA A 584 -16.53 -23.33 10.34
CA ALA A 584 -16.87 -22.06 10.99
C ALA A 584 -18.38 -21.74 11.01
N GLY A 585 -19.24 -22.63 10.48
CA GLY A 585 -20.69 -22.46 10.49
C GLY A 585 -21.21 -21.41 9.51
N LEU A 586 -20.40 -20.96 8.54
CA LEU A 586 -20.76 -19.87 7.63
C LEU A 586 -21.86 -20.23 6.63
N THR A 587 -22.13 -21.53 6.44
CA THR A 587 -23.15 -22.02 5.50
C THR A 587 -24.58 -21.98 6.06
N LYS A 588 -24.76 -21.87 7.39
CA LYS A 588 -26.07 -22.04 8.05
C LYS A 588 -26.83 -20.75 8.36
N ASN A 589 -26.15 -19.62 8.61
CA ASN A 589 -26.74 -18.43 9.25
C ASN A 589 -26.66 -17.12 8.43
N LEU A 590 -26.58 -17.19 7.09
CA LEU A 590 -26.31 -16.02 6.23
C LEU A 590 -25.03 -15.25 6.62
N SER A 591 -24.12 -15.95 7.32
CA SER A 591 -22.85 -15.42 7.81
C SER A 591 -21.75 -15.49 6.77
N MET A 592 -22.00 -16.16 5.63
CA MET A 592 -21.10 -16.20 4.48
C MET A 592 -20.66 -14.78 4.11
N PRO A 593 -19.34 -14.47 4.14
CA PRO A 593 -18.83 -13.16 3.76
C PRO A 593 -18.68 -13.00 2.24
N VAL A 594 -18.58 -14.11 1.51
CA VAL A 594 -18.35 -14.14 0.05
C VAL A 594 -19.64 -13.92 -0.72
N HIS A 595 -19.58 -13.05 -1.73
CA HIS A 595 -20.70 -12.70 -2.59
C HIS A 595 -20.61 -13.39 -3.96
N THR A 596 -19.40 -13.61 -4.48
CA THR A 596 -19.20 -14.30 -5.78
C THR A 596 -18.10 -15.34 -5.69
N PHE A 597 -18.21 -16.40 -6.48
CA PHE A 597 -17.17 -17.41 -6.66
C PHE A 597 -16.85 -17.59 -8.14
N SER A 598 -15.56 -17.71 -8.47
CA SER A 598 -15.11 -17.86 -9.85
C SER A 598 -13.96 -18.87 -9.95
N VAL A 599 -14.08 -19.78 -10.91
CA VAL A 599 -12.97 -20.60 -11.41
C VAL A 599 -12.65 -20.09 -12.81
N PRO A 600 -11.65 -19.22 -13.00
CA PRO A 600 -11.40 -18.57 -14.30
C PRO A 600 -10.90 -19.50 -15.40
N ASP A 601 -10.22 -20.58 -15.03
CA ASP A 601 -9.47 -21.43 -15.96
C ASP A 601 -9.67 -22.94 -15.70
N ASP A 602 -8.74 -23.78 -16.14
CA ASP A 602 -8.75 -25.26 -16.17
C ASP A 602 -9.26 -25.95 -14.89
N PRO A 603 -10.54 -26.39 -14.85
CA PRO A 603 -11.05 -27.20 -13.75
C PRO A 603 -10.42 -28.61 -13.68
N VAL A 604 -10.14 -29.23 -14.83
CA VAL A 604 -9.50 -30.56 -14.94
C VAL A 604 -8.14 -30.46 -15.61
N GLN A 605 -7.29 -31.48 -15.40
CA GLN A 605 -5.94 -31.50 -15.96
C GLN A 605 -5.89 -31.83 -17.46
N GLY A 606 -6.83 -32.61 -17.98
CA GLY A 606 -6.77 -33.19 -19.31
C GLY A 606 -5.51 -34.05 -19.54
N GLN A 607 -5.11 -34.16 -20.81
CA GLN A 607 -3.89 -34.79 -21.35
C GLN A 607 -3.04 -33.80 -22.16
N ASN A 608 -3.17 -32.49 -21.89
CA ASN A 608 -2.57 -31.41 -22.67
C ASN A 608 -1.03 -31.46 -22.83
N PHE A 609 -0.33 -32.24 -22.00
CA PHE A 609 1.12 -32.32 -22.01
C PHE A 609 1.60 -33.77 -22.08
N ASN A 610 2.66 -34.04 -22.85
CA ASN A 610 3.28 -35.37 -22.92
C ASN A 610 3.75 -35.87 -21.55
N ALA A 611 4.23 -34.95 -20.70
CA ALA A 611 4.64 -35.27 -19.32
C ALA A 611 3.47 -35.74 -18.44
N ARG A 612 2.21 -35.55 -18.89
CA ARG A 612 1.05 -35.99 -18.14
C ARG A 612 1.06 -37.49 -17.93
N VAL A 613 1.44 -38.28 -18.93
CA VAL A 613 1.46 -39.75 -18.83
C VAL A 613 2.70 -40.29 -18.12
N GLU A 614 3.64 -39.42 -17.77
CA GLU A 614 4.82 -39.81 -17.00
C GLU A 614 4.44 -40.08 -15.53
N PRO A 615 5.06 -41.09 -14.90
CA PRO A 615 4.82 -41.36 -13.48
C PRO A 615 5.36 -40.20 -12.63
N HIS A 616 4.59 -39.80 -11.61
CA HIS A 616 5.06 -38.80 -10.66
C HIS A 616 6.31 -39.32 -9.92
N PRO A 617 7.34 -38.50 -9.61
CA PRO A 617 8.57 -38.98 -8.97
C PRO A 617 8.38 -39.75 -7.66
N HIS A 618 7.33 -39.41 -6.90
CA HIS A 618 6.95 -40.10 -5.65
C HIS A 618 5.99 -41.30 -5.83
N GLN A 619 5.66 -41.66 -7.07
CA GLN A 619 4.84 -42.83 -7.38
C GLN A 619 5.66 -44.12 -7.20
N LEU A 620 5.27 -44.97 -6.26
CA LEU A 620 5.91 -46.27 -6.06
C LEU A 620 5.32 -47.33 -6.98
N PRO A 621 6.10 -48.30 -7.50
CA PRO A 621 5.57 -49.46 -8.19
C PRO A 621 4.61 -50.29 -7.29
N PRO A 622 3.58 -50.95 -7.84
CA PRO A 622 2.60 -51.72 -7.06
C PRO A 622 3.23 -52.73 -6.07
N HIS A 623 4.22 -53.51 -6.50
CA HIS A 623 4.90 -54.48 -5.64
C HIS A 623 5.62 -53.85 -4.43
N LYS A 624 6.08 -52.58 -4.54
CA LYS A 624 6.67 -51.84 -3.41
C LYS A 624 5.59 -51.36 -2.44
N ILE A 625 4.42 -50.98 -2.93
CA ILE A 625 3.26 -50.60 -2.11
C ILE A 625 2.81 -51.82 -1.29
N GLU A 626 2.65 -52.97 -1.95
CA GLU A 626 2.28 -54.23 -1.29
C GLU A 626 3.28 -54.60 -0.19
N GLN A 627 4.58 -54.54 -0.49
CA GLN A 627 5.64 -54.81 0.48
C GLN A 627 5.60 -53.84 1.68
N TYR A 628 5.42 -52.54 1.42
CA TYR A 628 5.37 -51.52 2.47
C TYR A 628 4.17 -51.74 3.40
N VAL A 629 2.99 -51.98 2.83
CA VAL A 629 1.75 -52.22 3.58
C VAL A 629 1.82 -53.53 4.36
N HIS A 630 2.39 -54.58 3.78
CA HIS A 630 2.60 -55.84 4.49
C HIS A 630 3.51 -55.64 5.73
N ASN A 631 4.61 -54.91 5.58
CA ASN A 631 5.50 -54.60 6.69
C ASN A 631 4.80 -53.80 7.80
N MET A 632 3.98 -52.80 7.44
CA MET A 632 3.20 -52.04 8.42
C MET A 632 2.14 -52.90 9.11
N ARG A 633 1.50 -53.83 8.40
CA ARG A 633 0.57 -54.80 9.01
C ARG A 633 1.27 -55.69 10.02
N LEU A 634 2.44 -56.23 9.71
CA LEU A 634 3.24 -57.00 10.66
C LEU A 634 3.65 -56.18 11.89
N GLN A 635 3.91 -54.88 11.74
CA GLN A 635 4.16 -53.98 12.87
C GLN A 635 2.91 -53.80 13.72
N ALA A 636 1.73 -53.64 13.11
CA ALA A 636 0.46 -53.54 13.83
C ALA A 636 0.14 -54.84 14.59
N GLU A 637 0.41 -56.02 14.02
CA GLU A 637 0.23 -57.31 14.68
C GLU A 637 1.16 -57.51 15.90
N ARG A 638 2.32 -56.85 15.89
CA ARG A 638 3.31 -56.88 16.98
C ARG A 638 3.14 -55.75 18.00
N ALA A 639 2.27 -54.78 17.73
CA ALA A 639 2.03 -53.64 18.60
C ALA A 639 1.33 -54.11 19.89
N SER A 640 1.80 -53.58 21.02
CA SER A 640 1.36 -54.04 22.35
C SER A 640 0.16 -53.27 22.90
N ASP A 641 -0.20 -52.14 22.29
CA ASP A 641 -1.36 -51.33 22.67
C ASP A 641 -2.22 -50.93 21.47
N ALA A 642 -3.52 -50.75 21.71
CA ALA A 642 -4.50 -50.43 20.68
C ALA A 642 -4.30 -49.04 20.05
N GLY A 643 -3.65 -48.11 20.75
CA GLY A 643 -3.32 -46.78 20.24
C GLY A 643 -2.24 -46.84 19.16
N GLU A 644 -1.20 -47.65 19.39
CA GLU A 644 -0.16 -47.93 18.41
C GLU A 644 -0.71 -48.61 17.15
N VAL A 645 -1.56 -49.64 17.31
CA VAL A 645 -2.27 -50.29 16.19
C VAL A 645 -3.04 -49.27 15.37
N ARG A 646 -3.82 -48.40 16.03
CA ARG A 646 -4.62 -47.36 15.35
C ARG A 646 -3.74 -46.36 14.60
N ARG A 647 -2.61 -45.96 15.17
CA ARG A 647 -1.65 -45.06 14.51
C ARG A 647 -1.08 -45.70 13.24
N ILE A 648 -0.72 -46.98 13.29
CA ILE A 648 -0.18 -47.71 12.13
C ILE A 648 -1.24 -47.86 11.03
N LEU A 649 -2.48 -48.22 11.39
CA LEU A 649 -3.59 -48.32 10.44
C LEU A 649 -3.88 -46.99 9.74
N ASN A 650 -3.89 -45.88 10.49
CA ASN A 650 -4.04 -44.55 9.91
C ASN A 650 -2.89 -44.22 8.94
N SER A 651 -1.65 -44.57 9.30
CA SER A 651 -0.50 -44.38 8.40
C SER A 651 -0.57 -45.24 7.13
N ILE A 652 -1.16 -46.44 7.19
CA ILE A 652 -1.44 -47.26 5.99
C ILE A 652 -2.45 -46.56 5.09
N ASP A 653 -3.55 -46.07 5.65
CA ASP A 653 -4.60 -45.35 4.92
C ASP A 653 -4.06 -44.08 4.25
N ASP A 654 -3.32 -43.26 5.00
CA ASP A 654 -2.67 -42.04 4.49
C ASP A 654 -1.70 -42.36 3.34
N PHE A 655 -0.89 -43.42 3.48
CA PHE A 655 0.03 -43.86 2.45
C PHE A 655 -0.68 -44.31 1.17
N TYR A 656 -1.76 -45.10 1.29
CA TYR A 656 -2.55 -45.52 0.14
C TYR A 656 -3.18 -44.34 -0.59
N LYS A 657 -3.82 -43.43 0.14
CA LYS A 657 -4.42 -42.21 -0.41
C LYS A 657 -3.38 -41.38 -1.15
N TYR A 658 -2.21 -41.18 -0.54
CA TYR A 658 -1.09 -40.48 -1.17
C TYR A 658 -0.63 -41.14 -2.48
N GLN A 659 -0.50 -42.48 -2.51
CA GLN A 659 -0.09 -43.20 -3.72
C GLN A 659 -1.14 -43.17 -4.84
N ILE A 660 -2.42 -43.09 -4.52
CA ILE A 660 -3.52 -42.88 -5.49
C ILE A 660 -3.43 -41.47 -6.07
N GLU A 661 -3.22 -40.45 -5.24
CA GLU A 661 -3.08 -39.05 -5.69
C GLU A 661 -1.90 -38.87 -6.66
N LYS A 662 -0.74 -39.47 -6.35
CA LYS A 662 0.44 -39.38 -7.21
C LYS A 662 0.29 -40.11 -8.55
N ARG A 663 -0.75 -40.93 -8.72
CA ARG A 663 -1.12 -41.52 -10.02
C ARG A 663 -2.11 -40.65 -10.80
N GLY A 664 -3.00 -39.95 -10.12
CA GLY A 664 -4.06 -39.16 -10.76
C GLY A 664 -5.00 -40.03 -11.62
N SER A 665 -5.74 -39.39 -12.53
CA SER A 665 -6.52 -40.06 -13.58
C SER A 665 -6.15 -39.51 -14.96
N ASP A 666 -5.80 -40.39 -15.89
CA ASP A 666 -5.48 -39.98 -17.27
C ASP A 666 -6.72 -39.88 -18.15
N PHE A 667 -7.84 -40.51 -17.76
CA PHE A 667 -9.05 -40.50 -18.55
C PHE A 667 -9.88 -39.23 -18.27
N PRO A 668 -10.09 -38.34 -19.26
CA PRO A 668 -10.71 -37.03 -19.00
C PRO A 668 -12.10 -37.10 -18.37
N LEU A 669 -12.90 -38.11 -18.73
CA LEU A 669 -14.24 -38.30 -18.18
C LEU A 669 -14.20 -38.51 -16.66
N ASP A 670 -13.27 -39.32 -16.16
CA ASP A 670 -13.09 -39.54 -14.72
C ASP A 670 -12.65 -38.26 -14.01
N GLN A 671 -11.82 -37.43 -14.65
CA GLN A 671 -11.43 -36.13 -14.11
C GLN A 671 -12.64 -35.20 -13.97
N MET A 672 -13.52 -35.18 -14.99
CA MET A 672 -14.76 -34.41 -14.96
C MET A 672 -15.70 -34.89 -13.86
N PHE A 673 -15.84 -36.21 -13.66
CA PHE A 673 -16.63 -36.77 -12.55
C PHE A 673 -16.05 -36.40 -11.19
N GLN A 674 -14.73 -36.42 -11.02
CA GLN A 674 -14.10 -35.94 -9.79
C GLN A 674 -14.45 -34.47 -9.51
N MET A 675 -14.44 -33.59 -10.52
CA MET A 675 -14.87 -32.20 -10.34
C MET A 675 -16.35 -32.10 -9.97
N ILE A 676 -17.22 -32.92 -10.56
CA ILE A 676 -18.66 -32.91 -10.22
C ILE A 676 -18.89 -33.40 -8.79
N GLU A 677 -18.38 -34.59 -8.45
CA GLU A 677 -18.69 -35.26 -7.18
C GLU A 677 -17.96 -34.59 -6.00
N ARG A 678 -16.66 -34.30 -6.15
CA ARG A 678 -15.81 -33.86 -5.04
C ARG A 678 -15.81 -32.35 -4.83
N HIS A 679 -16.19 -31.57 -5.85
CA HIS A 679 -16.28 -30.11 -5.74
C HIS A 679 -17.73 -29.62 -5.83
N VAL A 680 -18.47 -29.95 -6.89
CA VAL A 680 -19.81 -29.38 -7.12
C VAL A 680 -20.85 -29.95 -6.15
N GLU A 681 -21.01 -31.27 -6.11
CA GLU A 681 -22.00 -31.95 -5.29
C GLU A 681 -21.68 -31.85 -3.80
N SER A 682 -20.45 -32.23 -3.42
CA SER A 682 -19.98 -32.23 -2.02
C SER A 682 -20.06 -30.88 -1.32
N TYR A 683 -20.11 -29.75 -2.05
CA TYR A 683 -20.15 -28.39 -1.49
C TYR A 683 -21.34 -27.55 -1.95
N VAL A 684 -22.45 -28.20 -2.36
CA VAL A 684 -23.68 -27.50 -2.75
C VAL A 684 -24.20 -26.53 -1.68
N ASP A 685 -24.00 -26.83 -0.39
CA ASP A 685 -24.37 -25.98 0.75
C ASP A 685 -23.56 -24.67 0.80
N VAL A 686 -22.28 -24.71 0.41
CA VAL A 686 -21.41 -23.53 0.33
C VAL A 686 -21.87 -22.64 -0.82
N PHE A 687 -22.11 -23.20 -2.01
CA PHE A 687 -22.65 -22.45 -3.14
C PHE A 687 -24.01 -21.82 -2.83
N ALA A 688 -24.90 -22.58 -2.18
CA ALA A 688 -26.18 -22.05 -1.70
C ALA A 688 -26.00 -20.86 -0.73
N ALA A 689 -25.04 -20.94 0.20
CA ALA A 689 -24.75 -19.86 1.12
C ALA A 689 -24.20 -18.60 0.43
N ILE A 690 -23.38 -18.75 -0.62
CA ILE A 690 -22.89 -17.63 -1.45
C ILE A 690 -24.06 -16.95 -2.18
N LEU A 691 -24.96 -17.74 -2.79
CA LEU A 691 -26.14 -17.18 -3.47
C LEU A 691 -27.04 -16.43 -2.49
N ARG A 692 -27.34 -17.01 -1.33
CA ARG A 692 -28.12 -16.33 -0.27
C ARG A 692 -27.44 -15.05 0.20
N ARG A 693 -26.10 -15.04 0.28
CA ARG A 693 -25.35 -13.83 0.64
C ARG A 693 -25.49 -12.75 -0.42
N ALA A 694 -25.31 -13.10 -1.69
CA ALA A 694 -25.47 -12.18 -2.80
C ALA A 694 -26.88 -11.57 -2.82
N GLU A 695 -27.93 -12.39 -2.62
CA GLU A 695 -29.31 -11.90 -2.52
C GLU A 695 -29.53 -10.96 -1.32
N LYS A 696 -29.02 -11.33 -0.14
CA LYS A 696 -29.11 -10.50 1.07
C LYS A 696 -28.44 -9.14 0.90
N ALA A 697 -27.31 -9.10 0.20
CA ALA A 697 -26.58 -7.86 -0.11
C ALA A 697 -27.29 -7.02 -1.20
N GLY A 698 -28.32 -7.56 -1.86
CA GLY A 698 -28.93 -6.94 -3.03
C GLY A 698 -27.95 -6.83 -4.20
N LEU A 699 -27.09 -7.83 -4.38
CA LEU A 699 -26.10 -7.86 -5.45
C LEU A 699 -26.78 -8.00 -6.81
N ILE A 700 -26.45 -7.09 -7.72
CA ILE A 700 -26.92 -7.07 -9.11
C ILE A 700 -25.72 -7.36 -9.99
N VAL A 701 -25.74 -8.51 -10.65
CA VAL A 701 -24.79 -8.87 -11.71
C VAL A 701 -25.50 -8.77 -13.04
N ARG A 702 -24.95 -7.98 -13.97
CA ARG A 702 -25.45 -7.87 -15.34
C ARG A 702 -24.40 -8.41 -16.30
N GLY A 703 -24.72 -9.50 -16.99
CA GLY A 703 -23.87 -10.01 -18.07
C GLY A 703 -23.92 -9.11 -19.30
N VAL A 704 -22.94 -9.20 -20.20
CA VAL A 704 -22.91 -8.42 -21.45
C VAL A 704 -24.20 -8.54 -22.28
N GLY A 705 -24.85 -9.70 -22.28
CA GLY A 705 -26.10 -9.93 -23.00
C GLY A 705 -27.23 -8.99 -22.56
N GLU A 706 -27.24 -8.55 -21.31
CA GLU A 706 -28.21 -7.55 -20.80
C GLU A 706 -27.93 -6.12 -21.28
N PHE A 707 -26.85 -5.91 -22.05
CA PHE A 707 -26.52 -4.63 -22.66
C PHE A 707 -26.61 -4.70 -24.19
N VAL A 708 -26.14 -5.80 -24.79
CA VAL A 708 -26.06 -5.93 -26.25
C VAL A 708 -27.20 -6.74 -26.85
N ASN A 709 -27.90 -7.55 -26.03
CA ASN A 709 -28.87 -8.52 -26.48
C ASN A 709 -30.17 -8.57 -25.64
N GLU A 710 -30.51 -7.46 -25.00
CA GLU A 710 -31.66 -7.35 -24.08
C GLU A 710 -32.98 -7.79 -24.74
N LYS A 711 -33.20 -7.40 -26.01
CA LYS A 711 -34.38 -7.77 -26.80
C LYS A 711 -34.56 -9.28 -27.02
N PHE A 712 -33.51 -10.08 -26.87
CA PHE A 712 -33.55 -11.54 -26.99
C PHE A 712 -33.32 -12.22 -25.64
N GLY A 713 -33.83 -11.61 -24.56
CA GLY A 713 -33.77 -12.17 -23.21
C GLY A 713 -32.39 -12.06 -22.56
N GLY A 714 -31.48 -11.26 -23.13
CA GLY A 714 -30.15 -11.02 -22.57
C GLY A 714 -29.19 -12.22 -22.65
N PHE A 715 -29.48 -13.20 -23.52
CA PHE A 715 -28.59 -14.34 -23.72
C PHE A 715 -27.30 -13.93 -24.43
N ASP A 716 -26.15 -14.26 -23.83
CA ASP A 716 -24.83 -14.16 -24.43
C ASP A 716 -23.92 -15.15 -23.70
N THR A 717 -23.12 -15.94 -24.42
CA THR A 717 -22.24 -16.94 -23.80
C THR A 717 -21.14 -16.29 -22.95
N ARG A 718 -20.86 -15.00 -23.15
CA ARG A 718 -19.88 -14.22 -22.39
C ARG A 718 -20.46 -13.62 -21.11
N ASN A 719 -21.71 -13.92 -20.77
CA ASN A 719 -22.32 -13.45 -19.54
C ASN A 719 -21.53 -13.89 -18.32
N ILE A 720 -21.44 -13.01 -17.33
CA ILE A 720 -20.93 -13.30 -15.98
C ILE A 720 -22.10 -13.42 -15.01
N GLY A 721 -21.91 -14.20 -13.95
CA GLY A 721 -22.88 -14.47 -12.89
C GLY A 721 -22.26 -14.34 -11.50
N ILE A 722 -23.00 -14.83 -10.50
CA ILE A 722 -22.56 -14.88 -9.11
C ILE A 722 -21.54 -16.02 -8.90
N ILE A 723 -21.79 -17.16 -9.53
CA ILE A 723 -20.92 -18.33 -9.58
C ILE A 723 -20.52 -18.55 -11.03
N ASN A 724 -19.22 -18.61 -11.31
CA ASN A 724 -18.68 -18.70 -12.66
C ASN A 724 -17.74 -19.89 -12.79
N PHE A 725 -18.03 -20.81 -13.71
CA PHE A 725 -17.15 -21.92 -14.07
C PHE A 725 -16.52 -21.67 -15.43
N GLY A 726 -15.22 -21.41 -15.42
CA GLY A 726 -14.40 -21.27 -16.61
C GLY A 726 -14.11 -22.61 -17.27
N SER A 727 -13.38 -22.51 -18.37
CA SER A 727 -12.83 -23.62 -19.12
C SER A 727 -11.52 -23.14 -19.70
N GLY A 728 -10.46 -23.86 -19.38
CA GLY A 728 -9.15 -23.55 -19.90
C GLY A 728 -8.83 -24.37 -21.13
N ASN A 729 -7.54 -24.39 -21.47
CA ASN A 729 -7.08 -25.04 -22.68
C ASN A 729 -6.76 -26.53 -22.46
N HIS A 730 -6.67 -27.03 -21.23
CA HIS A 730 -6.21 -28.38 -20.97
C HIS A 730 -7.13 -29.46 -21.56
N LEU A 731 -8.41 -29.45 -21.15
CA LEU A 731 -9.38 -30.40 -21.68
C LEU A 731 -9.61 -30.15 -23.18
N ALA A 732 -9.73 -28.88 -23.57
CA ALA A 732 -9.92 -28.51 -24.97
C ALA A 732 -8.82 -29.10 -25.88
N HIS A 733 -7.54 -29.01 -25.50
CA HIS A 733 -6.47 -29.66 -26.28
C HIS A 733 -6.55 -31.17 -26.30
N THR A 734 -6.99 -31.78 -25.19
CA THR A 734 -7.10 -33.25 -25.06
C THR A 734 -8.11 -33.84 -26.05
N VAL A 735 -9.20 -33.12 -26.29
CA VAL A 735 -10.33 -33.57 -27.11
C VAL A 735 -10.47 -32.73 -28.38
N ASN A 736 -9.40 -32.08 -28.84
CA ASN A 736 -9.37 -31.24 -30.04
C ASN A 736 -10.47 -30.15 -30.11
N GLY A 737 -10.87 -29.61 -28.95
CA GLY A 737 -11.85 -28.55 -28.81
C GLY A 737 -13.31 -29.00 -28.90
N GLU A 738 -13.58 -30.31 -28.99
CA GLU A 738 -14.94 -30.85 -29.11
C GLU A 738 -15.78 -30.69 -27.84
N ILE A 739 -15.14 -30.58 -26.67
CA ILE A 739 -15.78 -30.46 -25.36
C ILE A 739 -15.23 -29.25 -24.60
N ILE A 740 -16.14 -28.51 -23.97
CA ILE A 740 -15.86 -27.39 -23.05
C ILE A 740 -16.54 -27.72 -21.73
N GLU A 741 -15.78 -27.82 -20.65
CA GLU A 741 -16.23 -28.42 -19.38
C GLU A 741 -17.07 -27.50 -18.47
N GLY A 742 -16.79 -26.20 -18.46
CA GLY A 742 -17.45 -25.22 -17.59
C GLY A 742 -18.99 -25.27 -17.67
N PRO A 743 -19.60 -25.33 -18.88
CA PRO A 743 -21.04 -25.50 -19.05
C PRO A 743 -21.62 -26.75 -18.37
N PHE A 744 -20.87 -27.85 -18.30
CA PHE A 744 -21.31 -29.06 -17.59
C PHE A 744 -21.39 -28.79 -16.09
N TYR A 745 -20.35 -28.23 -15.49
CA TYR A 745 -20.31 -27.93 -14.05
C TYR A 745 -21.40 -26.94 -13.64
N ALA A 746 -21.61 -25.89 -14.43
CA ALA A 746 -22.70 -24.95 -14.21
C ALA A 746 -24.08 -25.65 -14.26
N LYS A 747 -24.30 -26.55 -15.23
CA LYS A 747 -25.55 -27.31 -15.36
C LYS A 747 -25.80 -28.24 -14.16
N TYR A 748 -24.79 -29.01 -13.74
CA TYR A 748 -24.90 -29.91 -12.58
C TYR A 748 -25.14 -29.12 -11.30
N LEU A 749 -24.41 -28.03 -11.05
CA LEU A 749 -24.62 -27.20 -9.87
C LEU A 749 -26.05 -26.64 -9.81
N ARG A 750 -26.58 -26.14 -10.93
CA ARG A 750 -27.98 -25.66 -11.01
C ARG A 750 -28.96 -26.78 -10.65
N ALA A 751 -28.73 -28.01 -11.14
CA ALA A 751 -29.59 -29.14 -10.84
C ALA A 751 -29.59 -29.49 -9.34
N PHE A 752 -28.42 -29.55 -8.70
CA PHE A 752 -28.32 -29.79 -7.26
C PHE A 752 -28.92 -28.65 -6.42
N LEU A 753 -28.62 -27.39 -6.77
CA LEU A 753 -29.22 -26.23 -6.10
C LEU A 753 -30.74 -26.21 -6.23
N GLY A 754 -31.29 -26.61 -7.39
CA GLY A 754 -32.74 -26.69 -7.62
C GLY A 754 -33.48 -27.68 -6.72
N GLN A 755 -32.76 -28.59 -6.05
CA GLN A 755 -33.31 -29.51 -5.05
C GLN A 755 -33.38 -28.89 -3.65
N ILE A 756 -32.62 -27.82 -3.39
CA ILE A 756 -32.65 -27.08 -2.12
C ILE A 756 -33.94 -26.25 -2.05
N SER A 757 -34.62 -26.28 -0.90
CA SER A 757 -35.90 -25.60 -0.65
C SER A 757 -35.96 -24.15 -1.15
N ASP A 758 -34.89 -23.39 -0.91
CA ASP A 758 -34.82 -21.95 -1.16
C ASP A 758 -34.75 -21.61 -2.66
N PHE A 759 -34.28 -22.56 -3.48
CA PHE A 759 -34.11 -22.39 -4.91
C PHE A 759 -35.04 -23.30 -5.73
N LYS A 760 -35.85 -24.13 -5.06
CA LYS A 760 -36.87 -24.96 -5.69
C LYS A 760 -37.84 -24.07 -6.48
N LYS A 761 -37.99 -24.34 -7.78
CA LYS A 761 -38.76 -23.53 -8.76
C LYS A 761 -38.15 -22.17 -9.15
N ARG A 762 -36.90 -21.86 -8.77
CA ARG A 762 -36.21 -20.61 -9.14
C ARG A 762 -35.21 -20.80 -10.30
N GLN A 763 -35.58 -21.63 -11.28
CA GLN A 763 -34.69 -22.04 -12.38
C GLN A 763 -34.10 -20.84 -13.15
N GLN A 764 -34.92 -19.84 -13.47
CA GLN A 764 -34.46 -18.62 -14.17
C GLN A 764 -33.40 -17.84 -13.38
N PHE A 765 -33.53 -17.77 -12.05
CA PHE A 765 -32.52 -17.15 -11.19
C PHE A 765 -31.22 -17.95 -11.23
N LEU A 766 -31.29 -19.28 -11.11
CA LEU A 766 -30.11 -20.16 -11.13
C LEU A 766 -29.38 -20.10 -12.49
N GLU A 767 -30.10 -19.99 -13.60
CA GLU A 767 -29.52 -19.83 -14.94
C GLU A 767 -28.74 -18.54 -15.11
N LYS A 768 -29.20 -17.45 -14.49
CA LYS A 768 -28.50 -16.16 -14.48
C LYS A 768 -27.36 -16.13 -13.44
N ALA A 769 -27.53 -16.77 -12.30
CA ALA A 769 -26.61 -16.70 -11.17
C ALA A 769 -25.41 -17.64 -11.32
N VAL A 770 -25.59 -18.82 -11.89
CA VAL A 770 -24.52 -19.83 -12.09
C VAL A 770 -24.24 -19.92 -13.58
N VAL A 771 -23.09 -19.47 -14.06
CA VAL A 771 -22.80 -19.41 -15.51
C VAL A 771 -21.42 -19.98 -15.85
N ALA A 772 -21.19 -20.20 -17.14
CA ALA A 772 -19.89 -20.59 -17.69
C ALA A 772 -19.53 -19.64 -18.85
N PRO A 773 -18.78 -18.56 -18.59
CA PRO A 773 -18.47 -17.57 -19.61
C PRO A 773 -17.59 -18.16 -20.72
N LEU A 774 -17.93 -17.89 -21.98
CA LEU A 774 -17.23 -18.45 -23.14
C LEU A 774 -17.16 -17.47 -24.32
N TYR A 775 -15.95 -17.30 -24.87
CA TYR A 775 -15.70 -16.57 -26.12
C TYR A 775 -14.60 -17.26 -26.94
N GLY A 776 -14.91 -17.71 -28.15
CA GLY A 776 -13.92 -18.30 -29.06
C GLY A 776 -13.17 -19.51 -28.49
N GLY A 777 -13.87 -20.35 -27.71
CA GLY A 777 -13.28 -21.54 -27.06
C GLY A 777 -12.52 -21.26 -25.76
N GLN A 778 -12.43 -19.99 -25.32
CA GLN A 778 -11.76 -19.60 -24.08
C GLN A 778 -12.76 -19.06 -23.05
N SER A 779 -12.47 -19.30 -21.77
CA SER A 779 -13.16 -18.64 -20.67
C SER A 779 -12.92 -17.13 -20.73
N ILE A 780 -13.86 -16.39 -21.30
CA ILE A 780 -13.84 -14.94 -21.34
C ILE A 780 -15.27 -14.45 -21.14
N GLY A 781 -15.47 -13.71 -20.05
CA GLY A 781 -16.74 -13.11 -19.70
C GLY A 781 -16.58 -11.66 -19.31
N TRP A 782 -17.62 -10.87 -19.56
CA TRP A 782 -17.68 -9.53 -19.00
C TRP A 782 -19.10 -9.06 -18.71
N GLY A 783 -19.19 -8.07 -17.83
CA GLY A 783 -20.44 -7.47 -17.37
C GLY A 783 -20.18 -6.40 -16.33
N THR A 784 -21.19 -6.14 -15.51
CA THR A 784 -21.10 -5.21 -14.38
C THR A 784 -21.59 -5.84 -13.09
N ILE A 785 -21.05 -5.38 -11.97
CA ILE A 785 -21.44 -5.80 -10.62
C ILE A 785 -21.66 -4.58 -9.73
N ARG A 786 -22.76 -4.59 -8.97
CA ARG A 786 -23.08 -3.55 -7.97
C ARG A 786 -23.95 -4.11 -6.86
N VAL A 787 -23.92 -3.50 -5.68
CA VAL A 787 -24.99 -3.67 -4.68
C VAL A 787 -26.08 -2.63 -4.92
N LYS A 788 -27.27 -2.83 -4.33
CA LYS A 788 -28.38 -1.87 -4.42
C LYS A 788 -27.92 -0.50 -3.88
N HIS A 789 -28.07 0.55 -4.70
CA HIS A 789 -27.61 1.93 -4.43
C HIS A 789 -26.07 2.12 -4.32
N GLY A 790 -25.26 1.10 -4.63
CA GLY A 790 -23.81 1.19 -4.63
C GLY A 790 -23.21 1.57 -6.00
N TYR A 791 -21.88 1.62 -6.05
CA TYR A 791 -21.12 1.85 -7.27
C TYR A 791 -21.19 0.65 -8.22
N GLU A 792 -21.22 0.93 -9.52
CA GLU A 792 -21.24 -0.10 -10.57
C GLU A 792 -19.85 -0.32 -11.14
N TYR A 793 -19.24 -1.45 -10.78
CA TYR A 793 -17.96 -1.88 -11.30
C TYR A 793 -18.12 -2.58 -12.65
N GLY A 794 -17.19 -2.35 -13.56
CA GLY A 794 -16.98 -3.27 -14.68
C GLY A 794 -16.31 -4.55 -14.16
N SER A 795 -16.71 -5.71 -14.67
CA SER A 795 -16.11 -6.99 -14.30
C SER A 795 -15.75 -7.77 -15.55
N VAL A 796 -14.52 -8.27 -15.59
CA VAL A 796 -13.95 -9.09 -16.65
C VAL A 796 -13.36 -10.34 -16.00
N MET A 797 -13.67 -11.49 -16.57
CA MET A 797 -13.13 -12.79 -16.17
C MET A 797 -12.50 -13.45 -17.38
N ARG A 798 -11.28 -13.96 -17.23
CA ARG A 798 -10.51 -14.56 -18.32
C ARG A 798 -9.79 -15.81 -17.82
N SER A 799 -9.55 -16.78 -18.70
CA SER A 799 -8.56 -17.84 -18.43
C SER A 799 -7.19 -17.21 -18.25
N THR A 800 -6.63 -16.59 -19.29
CA THR A 800 -5.25 -16.07 -19.30
C THR A 800 -5.19 -14.54 -19.38
N PRO A 801 -4.15 -13.88 -18.82
CA PRO A 801 -3.93 -12.44 -19.02
C PRO A 801 -3.81 -12.10 -20.52
N THR A 802 -4.23 -10.90 -20.92
CA THR A 802 -4.20 -10.45 -22.33
C THR A 802 -2.82 -10.56 -22.97
N ARG A 803 -1.78 -10.32 -22.19
CA ARG A 803 -0.40 -10.52 -22.57
C ARG A 803 0.45 -10.70 -21.32
N MET A 804 1.41 -11.62 -21.38
CA MET A 804 2.44 -11.76 -20.35
C MET A 804 3.70 -11.00 -20.77
N ALA A 805 4.34 -10.28 -19.83
CA ALA A 805 5.62 -9.61 -20.07
C ALA A 805 6.81 -10.37 -19.45
N GLY A 806 6.57 -11.20 -18.44
CA GLY A 806 7.57 -12.08 -17.84
C GLY A 806 7.09 -12.63 -16.49
N TRP A 807 7.88 -13.53 -15.91
CA TRP A 807 7.52 -14.25 -14.68
C TRP A 807 7.69 -13.44 -13.40
N GLY A 808 8.48 -12.36 -13.43
CA GLY A 808 8.69 -11.47 -12.28
C GLY A 808 7.46 -10.62 -11.93
N ASP A 809 6.60 -10.35 -12.91
CA ASP A 809 5.30 -9.67 -12.78
C ASP A 809 4.43 -10.08 -13.97
N THR A 810 3.55 -11.05 -13.74
CA THR A 810 2.75 -11.69 -14.79
C THR A 810 1.67 -10.76 -15.35
N LEU A 811 1.24 -9.76 -14.58
CA LEU A 811 0.23 -8.77 -14.98
C LEU A 811 0.82 -7.55 -15.71
N LEU A 812 2.15 -7.36 -15.69
CA LEU A 812 2.82 -6.24 -16.36
C LEU A 812 2.45 -6.13 -17.85
N GLY A 813 2.34 -7.25 -18.55
CA GLY A 813 1.93 -7.26 -19.95
C GLY A 813 0.50 -6.80 -20.13
N ALA A 814 -0.44 -7.28 -19.31
CA ALA A 814 -1.84 -6.89 -19.36
C ALA A 814 -2.01 -5.38 -19.12
N VAL A 815 -1.36 -4.84 -18.08
CA VAL A 815 -1.41 -3.41 -17.73
C VAL A 815 -0.93 -2.50 -18.87
N ARG A 816 0.07 -2.95 -19.66
CA ARG A 816 0.59 -2.18 -20.80
C ARG A 816 -0.29 -2.27 -22.06
N ASN A 817 -1.05 -3.35 -22.23
CA ASN A 817 -1.78 -3.62 -23.48
C ASN A 817 -3.28 -3.29 -23.39
N ASP A 818 -3.88 -3.41 -22.21
CA ASP A 818 -5.31 -3.15 -22.03
C ASP A 818 -5.73 -1.69 -22.34
N PRO A 819 -4.95 -0.64 -21.97
CA PRO A 819 -5.22 0.74 -22.43
C PRO A 819 -5.33 0.88 -23.94
N LEU A 820 -4.48 0.16 -24.69
CA LEU A 820 -4.45 0.21 -26.15
C LEU A 820 -5.73 -0.35 -26.78
N ARG A 821 -6.46 -1.21 -26.06
CA ARG A 821 -7.74 -1.77 -26.51
C ARG A 821 -8.91 -0.80 -26.32
N GLY A 822 -8.78 0.18 -25.43
CA GLY A 822 -9.88 1.04 -25.01
C GLY A 822 -11.10 0.27 -24.49
N ASN A 823 -12.29 0.85 -24.62
CA ASN A 823 -13.53 0.22 -24.19
C ASN A 823 -14.14 -0.70 -25.27
N TYR A 824 -13.49 -1.83 -25.53
CA TYR A 824 -13.94 -2.81 -26.51
C TYR A 824 -15.32 -3.43 -26.18
N SER A 825 -15.72 -3.42 -24.91
CA SER A 825 -17.02 -3.98 -24.48
C SER A 825 -18.17 -2.99 -24.62
N ARG A 826 -17.88 -1.69 -24.82
CA ARG A 826 -18.81 -0.54 -24.78
C ARG A 826 -19.51 -0.32 -23.43
N ILE A 827 -19.40 -1.25 -22.48
CA ILE A 827 -20.09 -1.19 -21.19
C ILE A 827 -19.23 -0.67 -20.03
N PHE A 828 -17.92 -0.45 -20.25
CA PHE A 828 -17.00 0.01 -19.19
C PHE A 828 -16.83 1.53 -19.09
N ASN A 829 -17.50 2.31 -19.94
CA ASN A 829 -17.38 3.78 -19.91
C ASN A 829 -17.70 4.33 -18.51
N GLY A 830 -16.79 5.12 -17.96
CA GLY A 830 -16.95 5.77 -16.64
C GLY A 830 -16.86 4.83 -15.44
N ARG A 831 -16.48 3.56 -15.62
CA ARG A 831 -16.39 2.56 -14.56
C ARG A 831 -14.95 2.12 -14.33
N VAL A 832 -14.59 1.87 -13.07
CA VAL A 832 -13.40 1.08 -12.76
C VAL A 832 -13.70 -0.38 -13.06
N VAL A 833 -12.78 -1.02 -13.76
CA VAL A 833 -12.92 -2.42 -14.20
C VAL A 833 -12.10 -3.32 -13.27
N GLN A 834 -12.68 -4.41 -12.79
CA GLN A 834 -11.92 -5.52 -12.23
C GLN A 834 -11.67 -6.56 -13.33
N ASN A 835 -10.41 -6.86 -13.62
CA ASN A 835 -9.98 -7.85 -14.59
C ASN A 835 -9.30 -9.02 -13.87
N ASP A 836 -10.00 -10.14 -13.81
CA ASP A 836 -9.57 -11.36 -13.14
C ASP A 836 -9.08 -12.39 -14.17
N CYS A 837 -7.89 -12.95 -13.96
CA CYS A 837 -7.34 -14.05 -14.75
C CYS A 837 -6.85 -15.22 -13.89
N GLY A 838 -6.87 -16.43 -14.46
CA GLY A 838 -6.44 -17.69 -13.86
C GLY A 838 -5.04 -18.14 -14.26
N ASP A 839 -4.90 -18.58 -15.52
CA ASP A 839 -3.72 -19.14 -16.17
C ASP A 839 -2.41 -18.47 -15.73
N LYS A 840 -1.32 -19.24 -15.77
CA LYS A 840 0.08 -18.93 -15.43
C LYS A 840 0.50 -19.23 -13.99
N HIS A 841 -0.39 -19.74 -13.14
CA HIS A 841 -0.04 -20.31 -11.82
C HIS A 841 0.71 -19.38 -10.83
N PHE A 842 0.56 -18.06 -10.97
CA PHE A 842 1.10 -17.08 -10.01
C PHE A 842 0.00 -16.19 -9.43
N VAL A 843 0.26 -15.62 -8.27
CA VAL A 843 -0.61 -14.57 -7.72
C VAL A 843 -0.13 -13.19 -8.13
N GLY A 844 -1.06 -12.32 -8.52
CA GLY A 844 -0.76 -10.95 -8.90
C GLY A 844 -1.89 -9.98 -8.57
N LEU A 845 -1.52 -8.76 -8.18
CA LEU A 845 -2.41 -7.60 -8.09
C LEU A 845 -1.75 -6.38 -8.71
N VAL A 846 -2.49 -5.63 -9.51
CA VAL A 846 -2.10 -4.27 -9.92
C VAL A 846 -3.31 -3.36 -9.86
N ILE A 847 -3.20 -2.22 -9.21
CA ILE A 847 -4.28 -1.22 -9.19
C ILE A 847 -3.82 0.02 -9.95
N THR A 848 -4.57 0.39 -10.98
CA THR A 848 -4.36 1.61 -11.76
C THR A 848 -5.50 2.60 -11.50
N SER A 849 -5.47 3.77 -12.12
CA SER A 849 -6.57 4.74 -12.04
C SER A 849 -7.91 4.23 -12.60
N TYR A 850 -7.89 3.23 -13.49
CA TYR A 850 -9.08 2.77 -14.22
C TYR A 850 -9.36 1.27 -14.11
N CYS A 851 -8.38 0.45 -13.69
CA CYS A 851 -8.51 -1.00 -13.64
C CYS A 851 -7.79 -1.63 -12.44
N ILE A 852 -8.42 -2.63 -11.85
CA ILE A 852 -7.90 -3.54 -10.83
C ILE A 852 -7.63 -4.87 -11.54
N TYR A 853 -6.35 -5.21 -11.70
CA TYR A 853 -5.93 -6.47 -12.29
C TYR A 853 -5.64 -7.47 -11.18
N HIS A 854 -6.17 -8.67 -11.30
CA HIS A 854 -5.97 -9.74 -10.34
C HIS A 854 -5.69 -11.05 -11.08
N MET A 855 -4.65 -11.74 -10.63
CA MET A 855 -4.34 -13.10 -11.07
C MET A 855 -4.41 -14.01 -9.86
N CYS A 856 -5.26 -15.02 -9.92
CA CYS A 856 -5.50 -15.89 -8.78
C CYS A 856 -4.47 -17.04 -8.70
N PRO A 857 -4.23 -17.57 -7.49
CA PRO A 857 -3.35 -18.73 -7.30
C PRO A 857 -3.93 -19.99 -7.96
N ALA A 858 -3.03 -20.95 -8.23
CA ALA A 858 -3.37 -22.26 -8.78
C ALA A 858 -3.64 -23.30 -7.68
N GLY A 859 -4.38 -24.37 -8.01
CA GLY A 859 -4.60 -25.54 -7.15
C GLY A 859 -3.50 -26.60 -7.25
N VAL A 860 -2.47 -26.38 -8.08
CA VAL A 860 -1.37 -27.31 -8.34
C VAL A 860 -0.03 -26.83 -7.80
N HIS A 861 0.89 -27.76 -7.54
CA HIS A 861 2.30 -27.45 -7.33
C HIS A 861 3.05 -27.31 -8.65
N THR A 862 4.31 -26.86 -8.56
CA THR A 862 5.24 -26.80 -9.70
C THR A 862 5.53 -28.21 -10.21
N ASP A 863 5.24 -28.48 -11.47
CA ASP A 863 5.55 -29.73 -12.15
C ASP A 863 6.95 -29.67 -12.80
N ASN A 864 7.22 -30.57 -13.75
CA ASN A 864 8.50 -30.61 -14.48
C ASN A 864 8.85 -29.29 -15.19
N TYR A 865 7.89 -28.38 -15.42
CA TYR A 865 8.20 -27.05 -15.93
C TYR A 865 9.08 -26.26 -14.97
N GLY A 866 9.00 -26.47 -13.65
CA GLY A 866 9.93 -25.83 -12.70
C GLY A 866 11.40 -26.10 -13.04
N GLU A 867 11.71 -27.32 -13.48
CA GLU A 867 13.06 -27.76 -13.86
C GLU A 867 13.54 -27.15 -15.18
N HIS A 868 12.65 -26.53 -15.95
CA HIS A 868 12.97 -25.76 -17.16
C HIS A 868 13.27 -24.27 -16.88
N GLY A 869 13.51 -23.91 -15.60
CA GLY A 869 13.91 -22.56 -15.19
C GLY A 869 12.75 -21.61 -14.89
N PHE A 870 11.54 -22.15 -14.71
CA PHE A 870 10.36 -21.37 -14.30
C PHE A 870 10.35 -21.22 -12.77
N PRO A 871 9.90 -20.06 -12.24
CA PRO A 871 9.71 -19.95 -10.80
C PRO A 871 8.63 -20.93 -10.31
N PRO A 872 8.69 -21.40 -9.06
CA PRO A 872 7.64 -22.25 -8.51
C PRO A 872 6.29 -21.57 -8.47
N ASN A 873 5.23 -22.37 -8.67
CA ASN A 873 3.84 -21.91 -8.67
C ASN A 873 3.43 -21.33 -7.30
N SER A 874 2.54 -20.33 -7.34
CA SER A 874 1.83 -19.85 -6.15
C SER A 874 0.57 -20.68 -5.95
N THR A 875 0.65 -21.73 -5.12
CA THR A 875 -0.49 -22.61 -4.82
C THR A 875 -1.38 -22.02 -3.73
N GLY A 876 -2.70 -21.95 -3.93
CA GLY A 876 -3.62 -21.45 -2.90
C GLY A 876 -5.00 -20.99 -3.40
N VAL A 877 -5.62 -20.08 -2.63
CA VAL A 877 -6.93 -19.45 -2.92
C VAL A 877 -6.84 -17.95 -2.64
N SER A 878 -7.60 -17.12 -3.37
CA SER A 878 -7.60 -15.67 -3.18
C SER A 878 -9.00 -15.07 -3.03
N PHE A 879 -9.07 -13.91 -2.38
CA PHE A 879 -10.27 -13.11 -2.22
C PHE A 879 -9.99 -11.64 -2.55
N VAL A 880 -10.87 -11.04 -3.35
CA VAL A 880 -10.85 -9.61 -3.68
C VAL A 880 -12.06 -8.93 -3.04
N GLY A 881 -11.81 -7.92 -2.22
CA GLY A 881 -12.83 -7.07 -1.60
C GLY A 881 -12.92 -5.73 -2.32
N LEU A 882 -14.07 -5.48 -2.98
CA LEU A 882 -14.38 -4.20 -3.60
C LEU A 882 -15.27 -3.35 -2.68
N PRO A 883 -14.91 -2.09 -2.38
CA PRO A 883 -15.79 -1.20 -1.63
C PRO A 883 -17.13 -1.00 -2.35
N ALA A 884 -18.24 -1.28 -1.68
CA ALA A 884 -19.58 -1.24 -2.26
C ALA A 884 -19.97 0.14 -2.82
N ASP A 885 -19.47 1.22 -2.20
CA ASP A 885 -19.75 2.61 -2.59
C ASP A 885 -18.75 3.15 -3.62
N GLY A 886 -17.80 2.33 -4.08
CA GLY A 886 -16.88 2.67 -5.17
C GLY A 886 -15.41 2.73 -4.75
N PRO A 887 -14.48 2.74 -5.73
CA PRO A 887 -13.04 2.59 -5.50
C PRO A 887 -12.41 3.70 -4.66
N ASP A 888 -13.10 4.83 -4.51
CA ASP A 888 -12.64 6.00 -3.75
C ASP A 888 -13.24 6.06 -2.33
N SER A 889 -14.15 5.13 -1.98
CA SER A 889 -14.80 5.06 -0.66
C SER A 889 -14.03 4.23 0.37
N GLY A 890 -13.06 3.42 -0.07
CA GLY A 890 -12.36 2.46 0.77
C GLY A 890 -11.14 1.84 0.13
N PRO A 891 -10.32 1.10 0.90
CA PRO A 891 -9.23 0.32 0.33
C PRO A 891 -9.73 -0.82 -0.54
N ILE A 892 -9.01 -1.15 -1.60
CA ILE A 892 -9.15 -2.43 -2.28
C ILE A 892 -8.40 -3.48 -1.46
N LEU A 893 -9.09 -4.58 -1.14
CA LEU A 893 -8.56 -5.64 -0.28
C LEU A 893 -8.21 -6.86 -1.12
N LEU A 894 -6.96 -7.33 -1.06
CA LEU A 894 -6.57 -8.66 -1.54
C LEU A 894 -6.19 -9.50 -0.33
N ARG A 895 -6.68 -10.73 -0.31
CA ARG A 895 -6.42 -11.74 0.72
C ARG A 895 -6.05 -13.03 0.06
N ILE A 896 -4.97 -13.66 0.49
CA ILE A 896 -4.48 -14.91 -0.11
C ILE A 896 -4.26 -15.93 0.99
N LEU A 897 -4.81 -17.13 0.77
CA LEU A 897 -4.55 -18.33 1.55
C LEU A 897 -3.64 -19.24 0.75
N PRO A 898 -2.30 -19.16 0.95
CA PRO A 898 -1.37 -20.04 0.28
C PRO A 898 -1.42 -21.46 0.86
N TYR A 899 -0.86 -22.42 0.13
CA TYR A 899 -0.84 -23.84 0.51
C TYR A 899 -0.34 -24.08 1.93
N ASP A 900 0.77 -23.44 2.35
CA ASP A 900 1.36 -23.63 3.68
C ASP A 900 0.40 -23.21 4.79
N VAL A 901 -0.40 -22.18 4.56
CA VAL A 901 -1.42 -21.69 5.49
C VAL A 901 -2.64 -22.61 5.51
N ILE A 902 -3.13 -23.01 4.34
CA ILE A 902 -4.28 -23.94 4.24
C ILE A 902 -3.93 -25.26 4.95
N LYS A 903 -2.75 -25.82 4.66
CA LYS A 903 -2.25 -27.03 5.28
C LYS A 903 -2.14 -26.88 6.80
N ASP A 904 -1.63 -25.76 7.28
CA ASP A 904 -1.52 -25.51 8.72
C ASP A 904 -2.89 -25.48 9.43
N PHE A 905 -3.88 -24.80 8.85
CA PHE A 905 -5.22 -24.67 9.46
C PHE A 905 -6.12 -25.91 9.30
N VAL A 906 -5.85 -26.78 8.31
CA VAL A 906 -6.70 -27.95 8.01
C VAL A 906 -6.06 -29.26 8.49
N GLU A 907 -4.75 -29.41 8.34
CA GLU A 907 -4.04 -30.68 8.54
C GLU A 907 -3.07 -30.62 9.72
N ASP A 908 -2.08 -29.70 9.70
CA ASP A 908 -0.95 -29.75 10.64
C ASP A 908 -1.38 -29.31 12.05
N ASN A 909 -2.05 -28.16 12.15
CA ASN A 909 -2.54 -27.57 13.41
C ASN A 909 -4.01 -27.14 13.28
N PRO A 910 -4.96 -28.09 13.16
CA PRO A 910 -6.35 -27.78 12.87
C PRO A 910 -6.97 -26.88 13.93
N ARG A 911 -7.41 -25.69 13.54
CA ARG A 911 -7.97 -24.67 14.44
C ARG A 911 -8.97 -23.77 13.73
N SER A 912 -9.75 -23.01 14.50
CA SER A 912 -10.69 -22.03 13.95
C SER A 912 -9.96 -20.90 13.23
N PHE A 913 -10.54 -20.44 12.13
CA PHE A 913 -10.05 -19.29 11.36
C PHE A 913 -10.96 -18.08 11.60
N ASP A 914 -10.41 -16.92 11.96
CA ASP A 914 -11.20 -15.70 12.14
C ASP A 914 -11.56 -15.09 10.78
N TRP A 915 -12.68 -15.55 10.23
CA TRP A 915 -13.21 -15.06 8.95
C TRP A 915 -13.71 -13.62 9.01
N LYS A 916 -14.13 -13.14 10.18
CA LYS A 916 -14.69 -11.80 10.33
C LYS A 916 -13.60 -10.73 10.27
N ALA A 917 -12.45 -11.01 10.89
CA ALA A 917 -11.28 -10.15 10.78
C ALA A 917 -10.59 -10.28 9.41
N TYR A 918 -10.57 -11.48 8.80
CA TYR A 918 -9.93 -11.73 7.51
C TYR A 918 -10.69 -11.14 6.32
N LEU A 919 -12.03 -11.29 6.29
CA LEU A 919 -12.96 -10.75 5.29
C LEU A 919 -13.94 -9.76 5.94
N PRO A 920 -13.47 -8.56 6.34
CA PRO A 920 -14.27 -7.61 7.09
C PRO A 920 -15.44 -7.02 6.28
N ASN A 921 -16.46 -6.56 7.02
CA ASN A 921 -17.61 -5.78 6.52
C ASN A 921 -18.21 -6.23 5.18
N PRO A 922 -18.65 -7.49 5.04
CA PRO A 922 -19.35 -7.88 3.83
C PRO A 922 -20.66 -7.06 3.68
N ALA A 923 -21.06 -6.70 2.44
CA ALA A 923 -22.14 -5.75 2.14
C ALA A 923 -23.57 -6.13 2.53
#